data_AF-A0A2T4GFI5-F1
#
_entry.id   AF-A0A2T4GFI5-F1
#
_cell.length_a   1.000
_cell.length_b   1.000
_cell.length_c   1.000
_cell.angle_alpha   90.00
_cell.angle_beta   90.00
_cell.angle_gamma   90.00
#
_symmetry.space_group_name_H-M   'P 1'
#
loop_
_entity.id
_entity.type
_entity.pdbx_description
1 polymer ?
#
loop_
_entity_poly.entity_id
_entity_poly.type
_entity_poly.pdbx_seq_one_letter_code
_entity_poly.pdbx_strand_id
1 'polypeptide(L)'
;MSHNILLRNGSVIIHDDNDHVQVLDNCDVLISNGFIEQVGKDISSVKDTDVLDCTDKIISPGFVDTHHHLWQTQLKGYGLDNTWLDYFSDAEAAITAFSDSGIRGVFAYAETFLNLAKWDSQSIIPQPTSVSDTYIQHLELLAKKGPFADGRVAIGVAFDNYHLPRHEVEKLFHRAFKAGVRLITSHCGKFGPSVPQVLERYSLFPKPDDDHTIVLSHGNYLDKTDLTMLSQRQVPLSCTPATEAQGSMGWPLLFEPGLNTSLGADCHFLNSSSLMQAARNALLLVRLQKTLELKSKGRKLVKFDQTTYDVFNKATIQGARAVGMQDQIGSIQVGKRADIIVFTRTSSLSFGTATRENPVAAIVGYSEPRDTEAVLFADPRDIKDGFFHGNGYGRFIGTQSYHANNVYAGSWGICPVQLSPSDTSNTHLGEAINEPDDQMSLVRLLTYANEIDIQGIAVTTSTWMPDKIDYESVVGVLGGYKKVVDNLNANVPSHASYPSHKYMLDRIHKGHPVYGRKSLNMTLSDGAKALIKAADAASTDDPLTVSIWGGSAILAESLQHISRTRSEAAVDSFAEKLRVYAISDQDDTGVWIRLRYPQLMYVTSLHGFSEYTDATWNGISGEEYRHFDQGGPDSSIVSNDWLQKNIRLGPLGSHYLNWSFIMEGDTPAFLPLVQNGLGDVNRPDFGSWGGRYTLLDHSGQSKVYADTTDYVVGKNGKSFASKFATIWRWREDYQFDFAARMKWSVNSNYSENNHQPVAIVNGSCGPAPLKVKYKPGQSIVLDASDSWDPDGDELKYDWFHYREPGGAYGRGLEGFDPSLKMKPILTTQSPNVNITNLNEESSVVKLETAKKLNDTLHIILALRDATEQPLATYRRVILETR
;
A
#
# COMPACT_ATOMS: atom_id res chain seq x y z
N MET A 1 5.86 -26.23 -17.02
CA MET A 1 4.79 -26.80 -16.20
C MET A 1 4.04 -27.79 -17.06
N SER A 2 3.68 -28.93 -16.49
CA SER A 2 3.07 -30.00 -17.24
C SER A 2 1.58 -29.69 -17.51
N HIS A 3 0.99 -30.26 -18.57
CA HIS A 3 -0.42 -30.01 -18.91
C HIS A 3 -1.41 -30.85 -18.09
N ASN A 4 -0.90 -31.69 -17.18
CA ASN A 4 -1.67 -32.64 -16.39
C ASN A 4 -1.41 -32.45 -14.89
N ILE A 5 -2.47 -32.49 -14.08
CA ILE A 5 -2.38 -32.42 -12.62
C ILE A 5 -3.13 -33.63 -12.05
N LEU A 6 -2.51 -34.35 -11.13
CA LEU A 6 -3.16 -35.44 -10.40
C LEU A 6 -3.32 -35.05 -8.94
N LEU A 7 -4.57 -34.83 -8.51
CA LEU A 7 -4.92 -34.68 -7.10
C LEU A 7 -5.08 -36.09 -6.53
N ARG A 8 -4.17 -36.51 -5.65
CA ARG A 8 -4.10 -37.90 -5.19
C ARG A 8 -4.57 -38.05 -3.75
N ASN A 9 -5.34 -39.09 -3.45
CA ASN A 9 -5.71 -39.51 -2.09
C ASN A 9 -6.56 -38.50 -1.29
N GLY A 10 -7.41 -37.72 -1.95
CA GLY A 10 -8.31 -36.76 -1.30
C GLY A 10 -9.67 -37.33 -0.93
N SER A 11 -10.42 -36.59 -0.11
CA SER A 11 -11.88 -36.77 0.04
C SER A 11 -12.60 -35.92 -0.99
N VAL A 12 -13.03 -36.53 -2.10
CA VAL A 12 -13.62 -35.83 -3.25
C VAL A 12 -15.13 -35.71 -3.08
N ILE A 13 -15.65 -34.49 -3.16
CA ILE A 13 -17.08 -34.21 -3.12
C ILE A 13 -17.63 -34.22 -4.55
N ILE A 14 -18.52 -35.15 -4.84
CA ILE A 14 -19.19 -35.29 -6.14
C ILE A 14 -20.71 -35.11 -6.00
N HIS A 15 -21.39 -34.93 -7.13
CA HIS A 15 -22.85 -34.94 -7.21
C HIS A 15 -23.28 -36.11 -8.09
N ASP A 16 -24.34 -36.81 -7.69
CA ASP A 16 -25.03 -37.75 -8.60
C ASP A 16 -25.99 -37.02 -9.55
N ASP A 17 -26.67 -37.77 -10.42
CA ASP A 17 -27.59 -37.23 -11.42
C ASP A 17 -28.80 -36.47 -10.82
N ASN A 18 -29.07 -36.65 -9.52
CA ASN A 18 -30.14 -35.99 -8.77
C ASN A 18 -29.62 -34.90 -7.81
N ASP A 19 -28.37 -34.44 -8.00
CA ASP A 19 -27.65 -33.53 -7.11
C ASP A 19 -27.42 -34.05 -5.68
N HIS A 20 -27.54 -35.35 -5.43
CA HIS A 20 -27.15 -35.86 -4.13
C HIS A 20 -25.64 -35.79 -4.00
N VAL A 21 -25.19 -35.05 -2.99
CA VAL A 21 -23.77 -34.87 -2.71
C VAL A 21 -23.22 -36.13 -2.05
N GLN A 22 -22.13 -36.66 -2.59
CA GLN A 22 -21.42 -37.82 -2.06
C GLN A 22 -19.96 -37.45 -1.78
N VAL A 23 -19.40 -38.03 -0.73
CA VAL A 23 -17.97 -37.89 -0.41
C VAL A 23 -17.28 -39.21 -0.70
N LEU A 24 -16.29 -39.19 -1.60
CA LEU A 24 -15.45 -40.32 -1.95
C LEU A 24 -14.09 -40.19 -1.27
N ASP A 25 -13.82 -41.02 -0.27
CA ASP A 25 -12.54 -41.02 0.43
C ASP A 25 -11.46 -41.84 -0.27
N ASN A 26 -10.21 -41.39 -0.13
CA ASN A 26 -9.03 -41.96 -0.79
C ASN A 26 -9.25 -42.02 -2.31
N CYS A 27 -9.68 -40.91 -2.88
CA CYS A 27 -10.04 -40.78 -4.29
C CYS A 27 -9.09 -39.79 -4.97
N ASP A 28 -8.77 -40.08 -6.22
CA ASP A 28 -7.91 -39.30 -7.08
C ASP A 28 -8.73 -38.56 -8.14
N VAL A 29 -8.24 -37.39 -8.56
CA VAL A 29 -8.79 -36.60 -9.66
C VAL A 29 -7.66 -36.25 -10.62
N LEU A 30 -7.71 -36.78 -11.84
CA LEU A 30 -6.80 -36.40 -12.92
C LEU A 30 -7.40 -35.26 -13.72
N ILE A 31 -6.64 -34.19 -13.85
CA ILE A 31 -6.96 -33.01 -14.63
C ILE A 31 -5.99 -32.94 -15.80
N SER A 32 -6.52 -32.82 -17.01
CA SER A 32 -5.73 -32.72 -18.23
C SER A 32 -6.25 -31.60 -19.09
N ASN A 33 -5.36 -30.67 -19.46
CA ASN A 33 -5.70 -29.47 -20.23
C ASN A 33 -6.86 -28.66 -19.62
N GLY A 34 -6.96 -28.62 -18.28
CA GLY A 34 -8.00 -27.89 -17.56
C GLY A 34 -9.35 -28.62 -17.46
N PHE A 35 -9.46 -29.86 -17.91
CA PHE A 35 -10.66 -30.69 -17.79
C PHE A 35 -10.44 -31.87 -16.86
N ILE A 36 -11.48 -32.28 -16.15
CA ILE A 36 -11.47 -33.48 -15.32
C ILE A 36 -11.50 -34.68 -16.27
N GLU A 37 -10.39 -35.41 -16.36
CA GLU A 37 -10.27 -36.57 -17.24
C GLU A 37 -10.72 -37.86 -16.54
N GLN A 38 -10.34 -38.04 -15.27
CA GLN A 38 -10.66 -39.23 -14.50
C GLN A 38 -10.92 -38.88 -13.03
N VAL A 39 -11.87 -39.60 -12.42
CA VAL A 39 -12.17 -39.57 -10.98
C VAL A 39 -12.27 -41.02 -10.51
N GLY A 40 -11.47 -41.42 -9.52
CA GLY A 40 -11.40 -42.83 -9.11
C GLY A 40 -10.22 -43.10 -8.20
N LYS A 41 -10.00 -44.36 -7.84
CA LYS A 41 -8.87 -44.76 -6.98
C LYS A 41 -7.68 -45.21 -7.82
N ASP A 42 -6.48 -45.03 -7.28
CA ASP A 42 -5.23 -45.55 -7.82
C ASP A 42 -4.98 -45.11 -9.27
N ILE A 43 -5.29 -43.85 -9.60
CA ILE A 43 -5.07 -43.32 -10.94
C ILE A 43 -3.57 -43.23 -11.18
N SER A 44 -3.11 -43.94 -12.22
CA SER A 44 -1.71 -43.94 -12.64
C SER A 44 -1.36 -42.57 -13.21
N SER A 45 -0.26 -41.97 -12.76
CA SER A 45 0.24 -40.72 -13.32
C SER A 45 0.62 -40.92 -14.78
N VAL A 46 0.10 -40.09 -15.68
CA VAL A 46 0.53 -40.05 -17.09
C VAL A 46 1.87 -39.30 -17.21
N LYS A 47 2.53 -39.40 -18.37
CA LYS A 47 3.80 -38.68 -18.62
C LYS A 47 3.59 -37.16 -18.47
N ASP A 48 4.54 -36.47 -17.83
CA ASP A 48 4.45 -35.03 -17.54
C ASP A 48 3.15 -34.71 -16.75
N THR A 49 3.06 -35.20 -15.51
CA THR A 49 1.95 -34.93 -14.58
C THR A 49 2.49 -34.38 -13.27
N ASP A 50 1.98 -33.23 -12.86
CA ASP A 50 2.24 -32.66 -11.54
C ASP A 50 1.30 -33.32 -10.51
N VAL A 51 1.85 -34.02 -9.52
CA VAL A 51 1.06 -34.76 -8.53
C VAL A 51 0.93 -33.92 -7.25
N LEU A 52 -0.29 -33.55 -6.88
CA LEU A 52 -0.59 -32.94 -5.60
C LEU A 52 -1.10 -34.01 -4.63
N ASP A 53 -0.37 -34.22 -3.53
CA ASP A 53 -0.85 -35.08 -2.45
C ASP A 53 -2.00 -34.40 -1.70
N CYS A 54 -3.18 -34.99 -1.78
CA CYS A 54 -4.40 -34.58 -1.13
C CYS A 54 -4.78 -35.47 0.07
N THR A 55 -3.82 -36.25 0.59
CA THR A 55 -3.99 -36.95 1.87
C THR A 55 -4.42 -35.95 2.95
N ASP A 56 -5.47 -36.29 3.69
CA ASP A 56 -6.12 -35.43 4.69
C ASP A 56 -6.71 -34.11 4.15
N LYS A 57 -6.98 -34.00 2.85
CA LYS A 57 -7.63 -32.83 2.23
C LYS A 57 -8.99 -33.17 1.65
N ILE A 58 -9.83 -32.15 1.48
CA ILE A 58 -11.13 -32.26 0.82
C ILE A 58 -11.05 -31.58 -0.54
N ILE A 59 -11.47 -32.26 -1.60
CA ILE A 59 -11.52 -31.74 -2.96
C ILE A 59 -12.99 -31.45 -3.28
N SER A 60 -13.35 -30.18 -3.38
CA SER A 60 -14.71 -29.70 -3.61
C SER A 60 -14.85 -29.08 -5.00
N PRO A 61 -16.03 -29.14 -5.64
CA PRO A 61 -16.35 -28.23 -6.73
C PRO A 61 -16.16 -26.78 -6.27
N GLY A 62 -15.73 -25.92 -7.19
CA GLY A 62 -15.70 -24.48 -6.98
C GLY A 62 -17.08 -23.92 -6.73
N PHE A 63 -17.16 -22.87 -5.91
CA PHE A 63 -18.41 -22.22 -5.59
C PHE A 63 -18.84 -21.25 -6.71
N VAL A 64 -20.14 -21.18 -6.98
CA VAL A 64 -20.75 -20.32 -8.00
C VAL A 64 -21.61 -19.26 -7.30
N ASP A 65 -21.07 -18.05 -7.22
CA ASP A 65 -21.78 -16.87 -6.72
C ASP A 65 -22.62 -16.26 -7.85
N THR A 66 -23.94 -16.36 -7.76
CA THR A 66 -24.85 -15.97 -8.84
C THR A 66 -25.31 -14.53 -8.80
N HIS A 67 -24.97 -13.79 -7.73
CA HIS A 67 -25.26 -12.37 -7.66
C HIS A 67 -24.33 -11.65 -6.69
N HIS A 68 -23.54 -10.75 -7.24
CA HIS A 68 -22.49 -10.07 -6.52
C HIS A 68 -22.23 -8.70 -7.15
N HIS A 69 -22.22 -7.64 -6.34
CA HIS A 69 -21.78 -6.32 -6.76
C HIS A 69 -20.26 -6.17 -6.71
N LEU A 70 -19.52 -6.94 -7.53
CA LEU A 70 -18.06 -7.03 -7.39
C LEU A 70 -17.37 -5.66 -7.58
N TRP A 71 -17.94 -4.79 -8.42
CA TRP A 71 -17.51 -3.41 -8.62
C TRP A 71 -17.44 -2.60 -7.31
N GLN A 72 -18.31 -2.87 -6.33
CA GLN A 72 -18.26 -2.19 -5.02
C GLN A 72 -17.03 -2.54 -4.18
N THR A 73 -16.31 -3.62 -4.51
CA THR A 73 -15.04 -3.96 -3.85
C THR A 73 -13.95 -2.95 -4.18
N GLN A 74 -13.93 -2.44 -5.42
CA GLN A 74 -13.06 -1.33 -5.84
C GLN A 74 -13.57 0.03 -5.34
N LEU A 75 -14.87 0.13 -4.99
CA LEU A 75 -15.46 1.38 -4.53
C LEU A 75 -15.53 1.58 -3.02
N LYS A 76 -14.91 0.71 -2.21
CA LYS A 76 -14.82 0.94 -0.75
C LYS A 76 -14.06 2.23 -0.49
N GLY A 77 -14.78 3.27 -0.06
CA GLY A 77 -14.26 4.62 0.14
C GLY A 77 -14.26 5.52 -1.11
N TYR A 78 -14.55 4.98 -2.29
CA TYR A 78 -14.46 5.68 -3.58
C TYR A 78 -15.71 6.53 -3.91
N GLY A 79 -16.88 6.19 -3.33
CA GLY A 79 -18.14 6.84 -3.67
C GLY A 79 -18.45 8.16 -2.96
N LEU A 80 -17.50 8.77 -2.25
CA LEU A 80 -17.79 9.97 -1.44
C LEU A 80 -17.63 11.29 -2.21
N ASP A 81 -16.87 11.30 -3.31
CA ASP A 81 -16.53 12.54 -4.05
C ASP A 81 -16.60 12.41 -5.59
N ASN A 82 -17.15 11.32 -6.13
CA ASN A 82 -17.24 11.09 -7.58
C ASN A 82 -18.41 11.83 -8.24
N THR A 83 -18.26 12.17 -9.53
CA THR A 83 -19.36 12.68 -10.36
C THR A 83 -19.95 11.59 -11.25
N TRP A 84 -21.16 11.81 -11.79
CA TRP A 84 -21.90 10.82 -12.60
C TRP A 84 -21.18 10.39 -13.90
N LEU A 85 -20.19 11.14 -14.38
CA LEU A 85 -19.44 10.83 -15.60
C LEU A 85 -18.29 9.83 -15.34
N ASP A 86 -17.72 9.83 -14.14
CA ASP A 86 -16.62 8.92 -13.74
C ASP A 86 -17.11 7.47 -13.62
N TYR A 87 -18.42 7.26 -13.43
CA TYR A 87 -19.07 5.95 -13.31
C TYR A 87 -19.08 5.11 -14.61
N PHE A 88 -18.99 5.74 -15.78
CA PHE A 88 -19.14 5.05 -17.07
C PHE A 88 -17.82 4.55 -17.69
N SER A 89 -16.65 5.03 -17.24
CA SER A 89 -15.33 4.67 -17.79
C SER A 89 -14.76 3.34 -17.27
N ASP A 90 -15.30 2.78 -16.19
CA ASP A 90 -14.63 1.71 -15.44
C ASP A 90 -15.03 0.29 -15.85
N ALA A 91 -15.85 0.13 -16.90
CA ALA A 91 -16.30 -1.17 -17.37
C ALA A 91 -15.15 -2.07 -17.86
N GLU A 92 -14.21 -1.50 -18.64
CA GLU A 92 -13.03 -2.23 -19.12
C GLU A 92 -12.04 -2.51 -17.97
N ALA A 93 -11.94 -1.60 -16.98
CA ALA A 93 -11.13 -1.80 -15.77
C ALA A 93 -11.70 -2.91 -14.87
N ALA A 94 -13.02 -2.98 -14.71
CA ALA A 94 -13.68 -4.06 -14.00
C ALA A 94 -13.49 -5.42 -14.71
N ILE A 95 -13.59 -5.48 -16.04
CA ILE A 95 -13.28 -6.68 -16.83
C ILE A 95 -11.81 -7.10 -16.64
N THR A 96 -10.90 -6.13 -16.60
CA THR A 96 -9.46 -6.38 -16.36
C THR A 96 -9.23 -6.93 -14.95
N ALA A 97 -9.88 -6.37 -13.92
CA ALA A 97 -9.80 -6.90 -12.56
C ALA A 97 -10.39 -8.31 -12.42
N PHE A 98 -11.48 -8.62 -13.13
CA PHE A 98 -12.01 -9.98 -13.25
C PHE A 98 -10.97 -10.91 -13.90
N SER A 99 -10.28 -10.46 -14.95
CA SER A 99 -9.20 -11.21 -15.61
C SER A 99 -8.02 -11.50 -14.68
N ASP A 100 -7.57 -10.48 -13.94
CA ASP A 100 -6.37 -10.53 -13.09
C ASP A 100 -6.58 -11.34 -11.80
N SER A 101 -7.82 -11.41 -11.30
CA SER A 101 -8.14 -12.22 -10.12
C SER A 101 -8.11 -13.74 -10.38
N GLY A 102 -8.00 -14.16 -11.65
CA GLY A 102 -7.94 -15.57 -12.04
C GLY A 102 -9.26 -16.33 -11.94
N ILE A 103 -10.36 -15.67 -11.55
CA ILE A 103 -11.68 -16.29 -11.39
C ILE A 103 -12.40 -16.46 -12.74
N ARG A 104 -13.32 -17.43 -12.80
CA ARG A 104 -14.29 -17.55 -13.91
C ARG A 104 -15.55 -16.76 -13.58
N GLY A 105 -16.04 -15.94 -14.49
CA GLY A 105 -17.22 -15.13 -14.22
C GLY A 105 -17.88 -14.50 -15.44
N VAL A 106 -19.10 -14.01 -15.24
CA VAL A 106 -19.83 -13.18 -16.21
C VAL A 106 -19.89 -11.76 -15.66
N PHE A 107 -19.24 -10.81 -16.33
CA PHE A 107 -19.33 -9.40 -15.98
C PHE A 107 -20.60 -8.80 -16.59
N ALA A 108 -21.62 -8.57 -15.77
CA ALA A 108 -22.88 -8.00 -16.20
C ALA A 108 -22.80 -6.46 -16.26
N TYR A 109 -22.73 -5.91 -17.47
CA TYR A 109 -22.63 -4.46 -17.71
C TYR A 109 -24.01 -3.80 -17.58
N ALA A 110 -24.07 -2.64 -16.92
CA ALA A 110 -25.31 -1.92 -16.65
C ALA A 110 -25.26 -0.49 -17.21
N GLU A 111 -26.40 0.01 -17.67
CA GLU A 111 -26.63 1.45 -17.82
C GLU A 111 -27.13 1.98 -16.47
N THR A 112 -26.50 3.06 -15.95
CA THR A 112 -26.71 3.65 -14.61
C THR A 112 -28.01 3.22 -13.93
N PHE A 113 -27.85 2.47 -12.85
CA PHE A 113 -28.92 2.11 -11.96
C PHE A 113 -29.54 3.37 -11.38
N LEU A 114 -30.84 3.58 -11.58
CA LEU A 114 -31.65 4.63 -10.95
C LEU A 114 -31.50 6.03 -11.55
N ASN A 115 -31.95 6.20 -12.80
CA ASN A 115 -32.30 7.53 -13.31
C ASN A 115 -33.64 7.98 -12.69
N LEU A 116 -33.62 8.42 -11.43
CA LEU A 116 -34.81 8.78 -10.65
C LEU A 116 -35.05 10.29 -10.62
N ALA A 117 -36.29 10.70 -10.87
CA ALA A 117 -36.75 12.07 -10.67
C ALA A 117 -36.98 12.40 -9.19
N LYS A 118 -37.28 11.38 -8.36
CA LYS A 118 -37.53 11.54 -6.92
C LYS A 118 -37.27 10.25 -6.15
N TRP A 119 -36.60 10.34 -5.00
CA TRP A 119 -36.48 9.25 -4.03
C TRP A 119 -36.59 9.80 -2.59
N ASP A 120 -37.69 9.49 -1.91
CA ASP A 120 -37.90 9.80 -0.49
C ASP A 120 -38.67 8.67 0.22
N SER A 121 -38.90 8.83 1.53
CA SER A 121 -39.58 7.84 2.38
C SER A 121 -41.05 7.59 2.01
N GLN A 122 -41.62 8.37 1.08
CA GLN A 122 -43.01 8.27 0.64
C GLN A 122 -43.17 7.83 -0.81
N SER A 123 -42.16 8.04 -1.67
CA SER A 123 -42.28 7.84 -3.11
C SER A 123 -40.94 7.64 -3.85
N ILE A 124 -40.97 6.81 -4.89
CA ILE A 124 -39.89 6.62 -5.86
C ILE A 124 -40.47 6.93 -7.25
N ILE A 125 -39.96 7.96 -7.93
CA ILE A 125 -40.45 8.41 -9.25
C ILE A 125 -39.28 8.34 -10.25
N PRO A 126 -39.35 7.52 -11.31
CA PRO A 126 -38.31 7.46 -12.35
C PRO A 126 -38.34 8.66 -13.32
N GLN A 127 -37.18 9.03 -13.88
CA GLN A 127 -37.10 9.99 -15.00
C GLN A 127 -37.45 9.29 -16.32
N PRO A 128 -38.26 9.91 -17.21
CA PRO A 128 -38.55 9.36 -18.52
C PRO A 128 -37.31 9.51 -19.42
N THR A 129 -36.56 8.43 -19.60
CA THR A 129 -35.44 8.33 -20.54
C THR A 129 -35.62 7.12 -21.47
N SER A 130 -34.77 7.02 -22.48
CA SER A 130 -34.67 5.85 -23.39
C SER A 130 -33.35 5.14 -23.11
N VAL A 131 -33.24 3.85 -23.46
CA VAL A 131 -31.95 3.15 -23.33
C VAL A 131 -30.99 3.78 -24.34
N SER A 132 -29.84 4.29 -23.89
CA SER A 132 -28.90 5.00 -24.73
C SER A 132 -28.37 4.11 -25.84
N ASP A 133 -28.49 4.53 -27.10
CA ASP A 133 -27.91 3.80 -28.22
C ASP A 133 -26.38 3.70 -28.11
N THR A 134 -25.73 4.68 -27.47
CA THR A 134 -24.29 4.65 -27.18
C THR A 134 -23.95 3.55 -26.18
N TYR A 135 -24.77 3.35 -25.14
CA TYR A 135 -24.60 2.24 -24.21
C TYR A 135 -24.74 0.89 -24.92
N ILE A 136 -25.77 0.72 -25.76
CA ILE A 136 -25.98 -0.53 -26.50
C ILE A 136 -24.83 -0.78 -27.47
N GLN A 137 -24.32 0.24 -28.17
CA GLN A 137 -23.16 0.11 -29.06
C GLN A 137 -21.90 -0.28 -28.30
N HIS A 138 -21.69 0.25 -27.09
CA HIS A 138 -20.56 -0.11 -26.26
C HIS A 138 -20.66 -1.55 -25.75
N LEU A 139 -21.84 -1.97 -25.27
CA LEU A 139 -22.12 -3.36 -24.93
C LEU A 139 -21.85 -4.30 -26.11
N GLU A 140 -22.29 -3.94 -27.31
CA GLU A 140 -22.04 -4.71 -28.53
C GLU A 140 -20.55 -4.81 -28.86
N LEU A 141 -19.79 -3.74 -28.63
CA LEU A 141 -18.34 -3.74 -28.80
C LEU A 141 -17.66 -4.67 -27.81
N LEU A 142 -18.02 -4.59 -26.52
CA LEU A 142 -17.45 -5.44 -25.47
C LEU A 142 -17.79 -6.91 -25.69
N ALA A 143 -19.04 -7.22 -26.04
CA ALA A 143 -19.47 -8.58 -26.35
C ALA A 143 -18.70 -9.18 -27.53
N LYS A 144 -18.39 -8.39 -28.57
CA LYS A 144 -17.57 -8.81 -29.71
C LYS A 144 -16.07 -8.93 -29.40
N LYS A 145 -15.56 -8.11 -28.47
CA LYS A 145 -14.17 -8.18 -28.01
C LYS A 145 -13.91 -9.41 -27.15
N GLY A 146 -14.92 -9.88 -26.41
CA GLY A 146 -14.87 -11.08 -25.59
C GLY A 146 -14.95 -12.39 -26.40
N PRO A 147 -14.81 -13.55 -25.73
CA PRO A 147 -14.60 -13.69 -24.30
C PRO A 147 -13.17 -13.27 -23.89
N PHE A 148 -13.05 -12.75 -22.67
CA PHE A 148 -11.80 -12.21 -22.11
C PHE A 148 -11.10 -13.26 -21.24
N ALA A 149 -9.85 -12.98 -20.84
CA ALA A 149 -9.05 -13.84 -19.96
C ALA A 149 -8.98 -15.30 -20.45
N ASP A 150 -8.52 -15.50 -21.69
CA ASP A 150 -8.43 -16.82 -22.35
C ASP A 150 -9.77 -17.60 -22.34
N GLY A 151 -10.89 -16.88 -22.44
CA GLY A 151 -12.23 -17.49 -22.45
C GLY A 151 -12.86 -17.67 -21.07
N ARG A 152 -12.22 -17.21 -19.98
CA ARG A 152 -12.74 -17.32 -18.61
C ARG A 152 -13.80 -16.28 -18.26
N VAL A 153 -13.79 -15.11 -18.92
CA VAL A 153 -14.69 -14.00 -18.60
C VAL A 153 -15.60 -13.68 -19.78
N ALA A 154 -16.92 -13.74 -19.57
CA ALA A 154 -17.94 -13.37 -20.55
C ALA A 154 -18.67 -12.08 -20.15
N ILE A 155 -19.37 -11.46 -21.11
CA ILE A 155 -20.17 -10.26 -20.88
C ILE A 155 -21.64 -10.63 -20.70
N GLY A 156 -22.24 -10.12 -19.63
CA GLY A 156 -23.66 -10.13 -19.36
C GLY A 156 -24.26 -8.73 -19.41
N VAL A 157 -25.57 -8.62 -19.20
CA VAL A 157 -26.27 -7.34 -18.99
C VAL A 157 -26.92 -7.33 -17.62
N ALA A 158 -26.75 -6.26 -16.85
CA ALA A 158 -27.55 -6.00 -15.66
C ALA A 158 -28.61 -4.93 -15.99
N PHE A 159 -29.88 -5.20 -15.71
CA PHE A 159 -30.98 -4.33 -16.15
C PHE A 159 -32.19 -4.34 -15.21
N ASP A 160 -32.56 -3.16 -14.71
CA ASP A 160 -33.69 -2.98 -13.78
C ASP A 160 -34.74 -1.96 -14.24
N ASN A 161 -34.52 -1.28 -15.36
CA ASN A 161 -35.35 -0.17 -15.82
C ASN A 161 -36.63 -0.64 -16.56
N TYR A 162 -37.38 -1.58 -15.97
CA TYR A 162 -38.61 -2.15 -16.56
C TYR A 162 -39.81 -1.19 -16.60
N HIS A 163 -39.67 0.01 -16.04
CA HIS A 163 -40.63 1.11 -16.20
C HIS A 163 -40.56 1.76 -17.59
N LEU A 164 -39.51 1.48 -18.38
CA LEU A 164 -39.34 2.01 -19.72
C LEU A 164 -40.38 1.44 -20.71
N PRO A 165 -40.68 2.16 -21.80
CA PRO A 165 -41.56 1.66 -22.85
C PRO A 165 -41.08 0.29 -23.39
N ARG A 166 -42.03 -0.62 -23.66
CA ARG A 166 -41.79 -1.97 -24.17
C ARG A 166 -40.71 -2.04 -25.26
N HIS A 167 -40.82 -1.16 -26.27
CA HIS A 167 -39.92 -1.17 -27.42
C HIS A 167 -38.45 -0.88 -27.05
N GLU A 168 -38.20 -0.12 -25.98
CA GLU A 168 -36.83 0.17 -25.51
C GLU A 168 -36.20 -1.02 -24.81
N VAL A 169 -36.99 -1.73 -23.98
CA VAL A 169 -36.54 -2.96 -23.31
C VAL A 169 -36.27 -4.07 -24.33
N GLU A 170 -37.19 -4.27 -25.28
CA GLU A 170 -37.03 -5.22 -26.38
C GLU A 170 -35.83 -4.87 -27.26
N LYS A 171 -35.61 -3.58 -27.56
CA LYS A 171 -34.46 -3.10 -28.33
C LYS A 171 -33.14 -3.51 -27.67
N LEU A 172 -32.99 -3.27 -26.36
CA LEU A 172 -31.79 -3.66 -25.62
C LEU A 172 -31.57 -5.18 -25.64
N PHE A 173 -32.59 -5.95 -25.26
CA PHE A 173 -32.47 -7.41 -25.12
C PHE A 173 -32.11 -8.06 -26.47
N HIS A 174 -32.85 -7.72 -27.53
CA HIS A 174 -32.58 -8.27 -28.86
C HIS A 174 -31.17 -7.91 -29.37
N ARG A 175 -30.72 -6.68 -29.14
CA ARG A 175 -29.38 -6.26 -29.57
C ARG A 175 -28.29 -6.93 -28.75
N ALA A 176 -28.44 -7.03 -27.43
CA ALA A 176 -27.51 -7.73 -26.55
C ALA A 176 -27.35 -9.21 -26.97
N PHE A 177 -28.46 -9.93 -27.15
CA PHE A 177 -28.42 -11.34 -27.57
C PHE A 177 -27.80 -11.50 -28.98
N LYS A 178 -28.12 -10.60 -29.91
CA LYS A 178 -27.49 -10.58 -31.24
C LYS A 178 -25.98 -10.31 -31.17
N ALA A 179 -25.52 -9.59 -30.15
CA ALA A 179 -24.11 -9.29 -29.93
C ALA A 179 -23.31 -10.44 -29.29
N GLY A 180 -23.97 -11.50 -28.84
CA GLY A 180 -23.32 -12.64 -28.18
C GLY A 180 -23.48 -12.67 -26.66
N VAL A 181 -24.21 -11.71 -26.06
CA VAL A 181 -24.57 -11.79 -24.63
C VAL A 181 -25.49 -12.99 -24.42
N ARG A 182 -25.28 -13.75 -23.34
CA ARG A 182 -26.09 -14.93 -22.97
C ARG A 182 -26.67 -14.89 -21.56
N LEU A 183 -26.31 -13.89 -20.76
CA LEU A 183 -26.83 -13.73 -19.40
C LEU A 183 -27.31 -12.31 -19.18
N ILE A 184 -28.56 -12.18 -18.74
CA ILE A 184 -29.10 -10.94 -18.18
C ILE A 184 -29.36 -11.17 -16.68
N THR A 185 -29.06 -10.18 -15.84
CA THR A 185 -29.43 -10.21 -14.42
C THR A 185 -30.23 -8.98 -14.03
N SER A 186 -31.16 -9.13 -13.10
CA SER A 186 -32.01 -8.04 -12.63
C SER A 186 -32.43 -8.24 -11.18
N HIS A 187 -32.51 -7.16 -10.40
CA HIS A 187 -33.13 -7.22 -9.10
C HIS A 187 -34.63 -7.41 -9.22
N CYS A 188 -35.15 -8.31 -8.40
CA CYS A 188 -36.56 -8.65 -8.37
C CYS A 188 -37.08 -8.51 -6.94
N GLY A 189 -38.24 -7.88 -6.79
CA GLY A 189 -38.84 -7.59 -5.50
C GLY A 189 -39.70 -6.34 -5.61
N LYS A 190 -40.06 -5.74 -4.47
CA LYS A 190 -40.93 -4.55 -4.44
C LYS A 190 -40.15 -3.24 -4.62
N PHE A 191 -39.34 -3.17 -5.66
CA PHE A 191 -38.45 -2.03 -5.98
C PHE A 191 -38.92 -1.21 -7.20
N GLY A 192 -40.05 -1.61 -7.81
CA GLY A 192 -40.60 -1.01 -9.01
C GLY A 192 -41.77 -1.83 -9.56
N PRO A 193 -42.05 -1.78 -10.89
CA PRO A 193 -42.97 -2.71 -11.54
C PRO A 193 -42.58 -4.17 -11.29
N SER A 194 -43.55 -5.08 -11.23
CA SER A 194 -43.26 -6.52 -11.12
C SER A 194 -42.47 -6.99 -12.35
N VAL A 195 -41.18 -7.31 -12.14
CA VAL A 195 -40.29 -7.81 -13.19
C VAL A 195 -40.85 -9.09 -13.83
N PRO A 196 -41.31 -10.11 -13.08
CA PRO A 196 -41.88 -11.31 -13.69
C PRO A 196 -43.09 -11.01 -14.60
N GLN A 197 -43.99 -10.11 -14.17
CA GLN A 197 -45.15 -9.73 -14.97
C GLN A 197 -44.78 -8.92 -16.21
N VAL A 198 -43.72 -8.09 -16.13
CA VAL A 198 -43.22 -7.35 -17.29
C VAL A 198 -42.58 -8.30 -18.30
N LEU A 199 -41.74 -9.24 -17.85
CA LEU A 199 -41.14 -10.26 -18.72
C LEU A 199 -42.22 -11.11 -19.41
N GLU A 200 -43.30 -11.48 -18.70
CA GLU A 200 -44.45 -12.17 -19.31
C GLU A 200 -45.12 -11.30 -20.37
N ARG A 201 -45.47 -10.05 -20.02
CA ARG A 201 -46.18 -9.11 -20.91
C ARG A 201 -45.40 -8.80 -22.18
N TYR A 202 -44.07 -8.71 -22.08
CA TYR A 202 -43.19 -8.43 -23.21
C TYR A 202 -42.70 -9.71 -23.90
N SER A 203 -43.06 -10.90 -23.38
CA SER A 203 -42.65 -12.20 -23.90
C SER A 203 -41.13 -12.38 -23.92
N LEU A 204 -40.46 -11.90 -22.87
CA LEU A 204 -39.00 -11.89 -22.70
C LEU A 204 -38.47 -12.99 -21.77
N PHE A 205 -39.33 -13.87 -21.23
CA PHE A 205 -38.85 -15.03 -20.49
C PHE A 205 -38.04 -15.98 -21.39
N PRO A 206 -36.87 -16.47 -20.93
CA PRO A 206 -36.16 -17.52 -21.62
C PRO A 206 -37.03 -18.76 -21.80
N LYS A 207 -36.91 -19.39 -22.95
CA LYS A 207 -37.47 -20.72 -23.24
C LYS A 207 -36.40 -21.78 -22.98
N PRO A 208 -36.79 -23.05 -22.73
CA PRO A 208 -35.83 -24.12 -22.46
C PRO A 208 -34.76 -24.32 -23.55
N ASP A 209 -35.08 -24.04 -24.81
CA ASP A 209 -34.17 -24.20 -25.95
C ASP A 209 -33.37 -22.92 -26.27
N ASP A 210 -33.58 -21.84 -25.53
CA ASP A 210 -32.82 -20.61 -25.73
C ASP A 210 -31.39 -20.78 -25.22
N ASP A 211 -30.42 -20.23 -25.94
CA ASP A 211 -29.00 -20.27 -25.56
C ASP A 211 -28.62 -19.22 -24.51
N HIS A 212 -29.61 -18.48 -23.97
CA HIS A 212 -29.45 -17.41 -23.01
C HIS A 212 -30.40 -17.57 -21.80
N THR A 213 -30.05 -16.92 -20.69
CA THR A 213 -30.83 -16.97 -19.44
C THR A 213 -31.02 -15.58 -18.82
N ILE A 214 -31.99 -15.48 -17.91
CA ILE A 214 -32.21 -14.32 -17.04
C ILE A 214 -32.14 -14.77 -15.59
N VAL A 215 -31.23 -14.20 -14.80
CA VAL A 215 -31.12 -14.45 -13.36
C VAL A 215 -31.72 -13.28 -12.59
N LEU A 216 -32.81 -13.54 -11.88
CA LEU A 216 -33.43 -12.56 -11.00
C LEU A 216 -32.76 -12.61 -9.62
N SER A 217 -32.62 -11.47 -8.95
CA SER A 217 -32.02 -11.40 -7.61
C SER A 217 -33.05 -11.08 -6.54
N HIS A 218 -32.91 -11.70 -5.37
CA HIS A 218 -33.74 -11.57 -4.18
C HIS A 218 -35.15 -12.17 -4.27
N GLY A 219 -36.07 -11.49 -4.94
CA GLY A 219 -37.48 -11.85 -5.07
C GLY A 219 -38.35 -11.60 -3.84
N ASN A 220 -37.83 -10.98 -2.77
CA ASN A 220 -38.63 -10.77 -1.57
C ASN A 220 -39.79 -9.78 -1.83
N TYR A 221 -40.90 -9.99 -1.12
CA TYR A 221 -42.16 -9.23 -1.26
C TYR A 221 -42.90 -9.36 -2.61
N LEU A 222 -42.49 -10.29 -3.49
CA LEU A 222 -43.30 -10.70 -4.63
C LEU A 222 -44.63 -11.31 -4.20
N ASP A 223 -45.68 -11.08 -4.99
CA ASP A 223 -47.00 -11.65 -4.70
C ASP A 223 -47.13 -13.10 -5.19
N LYS A 224 -48.25 -13.76 -4.86
CA LYS A 224 -48.48 -15.16 -5.26
C LYS A 224 -48.48 -15.35 -6.77
N THR A 225 -48.93 -14.35 -7.52
CA THR A 225 -48.97 -14.40 -8.99
C THR A 225 -47.55 -14.43 -9.53
N ASP A 226 -46.70 -13.53 -9.04
CA ASP A 226 -45.27 -13.47 -9.40
C ASP A 226 -44.55 -14.78 -9.09
N LEU A 227 -44.69 -15.30 -7.86
CA LEU A 227 -44.06 -16.55 -7.46
C LEU A 227 -44.55 -17.75 -8.27
N THR A 228 -45.85 -17.77 -8.64
CA THR A 228 -46.40 -18.80 -9.51
C THR A 228 -45.79 -18.74 -10.91
N MET A 229 -45.59 -17.54 -11.48
CA MET A 229 -44.91 -17.40 -12.77
C MET A 229 -43.47 -17.90 -12.70
N LEU A 230 -42.71 -17.47 -11.69
CA LEU A 230 -41.32 -17.90 -11.53
C LEU A 230 -41.20 -19.42 -11.35
N SER A 231 -42.12 -20.03 -10.59
CA SER A 231 -42.20 -21.48 -10.45
C SER A 231 -42.56 -22.18 -11.77
N GLN A 232 -43.56 -21.70 -12.51
CA GLN A 232 -43.95 -22.33 -13.79
C GLN A 232 -42.88 -22.20 -14.88
N ARG A 233 -42.20 -21.06 -14.92
CA ARG A 233 -41.16 -20.75 -15.91
C ARG A 233 -39.77 -21.26 -15.50
N GLN A 234 -39.59 -21.69 -14.25
CA GLN A 234 -38.33 -22.14 -13.67
C GLN A 234 -37.17 -21.13 -13.87
N VAL A 235 -37.50 -19.84 -13.80
CA VAL A 235 -36.52 -18.75 -13.95
C VAL A 235 -35.63 -18.71 -12.70
N PRO A 236 -34.30 -18.68 -12.86
CA PRO A 236 -33.38 -18.64 -11.73
C PRO A 236 -33.56 -17.40 -10.85
N LEU A 237 -33.58 -17.63 -9.53
CA LEU A 237 -33.64 -16.60 -8.49
C LEU A 237 -32.42 -16.71 -7.56
N SER A 238 -31.48 -15.78 -7.68
CA SER A 238 -30.34 -15.64 -6.80
C SER A 238 -30.74 -14.97 -5.49
N CYS A 239 -30.84 -15.74 -4.41
CA CYS A 239 -31.16 -15.22 -3.08
C CYS A 239 -29.89 -14.80 -2.34
N THR A 240 -29.97 -13.69 -1.60
CA THR A 240 -28.84 -13.03 -0.93
C THR A 240 -29.13 -12.83 0.56
N PRO A 241 -29.22 -13.92 1.35
CA PRO A 241 -29.85 -13.93 2.67
C PRO A 241 -29.34 -12.89 3.66
N ALA A 242 -28.04 -12.60 3.61
CA ALA A 242 -27.41 -11.62 4.47
C ALA A 242 -27.89 -10.20 4.15
N THR A 243 -27.90 -9.84 2.86
CA THR A 243 -28.36 -8.52 2.39
C THR A 243 -29.85 -8.37 2.55
N GLU A 244 -30.62 -9.41 2.25
CA GLU A 244 -32.07 -9.36 2.40
C GLU A 244 -32.50 -9.16 3.86
N ALA A 245 -31.83 -9.82 4.80
CA ALA A 245 -32.08 -9.64 6.23
C ALA A 245 -31.64 -8.25 6.71
N GLN A 246 -30.40 -7.83 6.37
CA GLN A 246 -29.84 -6.55 6.81
C GLN A 246 -30.60 -5.35 6.19
N GLY A 247 -30.98 -5.47 4.92
CA GLY A 247 -31.71 -4.46 4.15
C GLY A 247 -33.21 -4.42 4.43
N SER A 248 -33.70 -5.18 5.41
CA SER A 248 -35.14 -5.26 5.74
C SER A 248 -36.03 -5.69 4.56
N MET A 249 -35.49 -6.52 3.66
CA MET A 249 -36.17 -7.00 2.46
C MET A 249 -37.10 -8.19 2.75
N GLY A 250 -37.04 -8.76 3.96
CA GLY A 250 -37.93 -9.83 4.39
C GLY A 250 -37.25 -11.19 4.40
N TRP A 251 -38.03 -12.27 4.27
CA TRP A 251 -37.52 -13.64 4.36
C TRP A 251 -36.90 -14.08 3.03
N PRO A 252 -35.68 -14.66 3.05
CA PRO A 252 -35.06 -15.20 1.86
C PRO A 252 -35.84 -16.36 1.25
N LEU A 253 -36.03 -16.31 -0.07
CA LEU A 253 -36.77 -17.31 -0.82
C LEU A 253 -35.94 -18.54 -1.21
N LEU A 254 -34.69 -18.65 -0.75
CA LEU A 254 -33.72 -19.67 -1.18
C LEU A 254 -34.27 -21.10 -1.08
N PHE A 255 -35.12 -21.37 -0.09
CA PHE A 255 -35.73 -22.68 0.15
C PHE A 255 -37.24 -22.72 -0.08
N GLU A 256 -37.79 -21.71 -0.77
CA GLU A 256 -39.21 -21.69 -1.13
C GLU A 256 -39.50 -22.82 -2.13
N PRO A 257 -40.47 -23.70 -1.85
CA PRO A 257 -40.72 -24.86 -2.70
C PRO A 257 -41.12 -24.48 -4.13
N GLY A 258 -40.57 -25.21 -5.11
CA GLY A 258 -40.94 -25.06 -6.52
C GLY A 258 -40.28 -23.88 -7.25
N LEU A 259 -39.48 -23.05 -6.56
CA LEU A 259 -38.66 -22.02 -7.18
C LEU A 259 -37.28 -22.58 -7.57
N ASN A 260 -36.79 -22.13 -8.72
CA ASN A 260 -35.42 -22.37 -9.15
C ASN A 260 -34.51 -21.32 -8.50
N THR A 261 -33.85 -21.67 -7.40
CA THR A 261 -33.06 -20.72 -6.61
C THR A 261 -31.58 -21.07 -6.56
N SER A 262 -30.74 -20.04 -6.43
CA SER A 262 -29.29 -20.13 -6.21
C SER A 262 -28.85 -19.12 -5.14
N LEU A 263 -27.59 -19.19 -4.73
CA LEU A 263 -27.06 -18.34 -3.68
C LEU A 263 -26.17 -17.21 -4.25
N GLY A 264 -26.33 -15.99 -3.73
CA GLY A 264 -25.44 -14.87 -4.00
C GLY A 264 -24.91 -14.20 -2.73
N ALA A 265 -23.71 -13.63 -2.81
CA ALA A 265 -23.09 -12.90 -1.70
C ALA A 265 -23.53 -11.42 -1.64
N ASP A 266 -23.74 -10.81 -2.81
CA ASP A 266 -24.34 -9.48 -2.97
C ASP A 266 -23.49 -8.33 -2.38
N CYS A 267 -24.13 -7.32 -1.76
CA CYS A 267 -23.53 -6.07 -1.35
C CYS A 267 -22.50 -6.17 -0.19
N HIS A 268 -21.23 -5.94 -0.51
CA HIS A 268 -20.10 -5.93 0.44
C HIS A 268 -20.08 -4.75 1.41
N PHE A 269 -20.92 -3.74 1.15
CA PHE A 269 -21.14 -2.66 2.11
C PHE A 269 -21.94 -3.13 3.32
N LEU A 270 -22.82 -4.13 3.13
CA LEU A 270 -23.70 -4.64 4.17
C LEU A 270 -23.19 -5.95 4.79
N ASN A 271 -22.54 -6.82 4.02
CA ASN A 271 -22.22 -8.19 4.42
C ASN A 271 -20.85 -8.68 3.92
N SER A 272 -20.42 -9.87 4.36
CA SER A 272 -19.20 -10.53 3.85
C SER A 272 -19.35 -10.98 2.41
N SER A 273 -18.24 -10.99 1.68
CA SER A 273 -18.09 -11.59 0.34
C SER A 273 -18.11 -13.11 0.31
N SER A 274 -18.16 -13.75 1.47
CA SER A 274 -18.09 -15.20 1.59
C SER A 274 -19.44 -15.85 1.27
N LEU A 275 -19.50 -16.61 0.18
CA LEU A 275 -20.68 -17.40 -0.18
C LEU A 275 -21.02 -18.44 0.90
N MET A 276 -20.04 -18.96 1.63
CA MET A 276 -20.30 -19.85 2.78
C MET A 276 -20.91 -19.10 3.96
N GLN A 277 -20.57 -17.83 4.17
CA GLN A 277 -21.29 -17.01 5.15
C GLN A 277 -22.74 -16.77 4.72
N ALA A 278 -22.99 -16.47 3.44
CA ALA A 278 -24.35 -16.35 2.90
C ALA A 278 -25.14 -17.67 3.09
N ALA A 279 -24.50 -18.82 2.88
CA ALA A 279 -25.09 -20.13 3.08
C ALA A 279 -25.49 -20.38 4.55
N ARG A 280 -24.61 -20.02 5.50
CA ARG A 280 -24.89 -20.08 6.94
C ARG A 280 -26.07 -19.19 7.31
N ASN A 281 -26.10 -17.96 6.80
CA ASN A 281 -27.19 -17.03 7.04
C ASN A 281 -28.52 -17.57 6.49
N ALA A 282 -28.53 -18.14 5.28
CA ALA A 282 -29.72 -18.77 4.72
C ALA A 282 -30.30 -19.84 5.64
N LEU A 283 -29.43 -20.74 6.12
CA LEU A 283 -29.83 -21.81 7.01
C LEU A 283 -30.35 -21.27 8.35
N LEU A 284 -29.67 -20.31 8.97
CA LEU A 284 -30.12 -19.76 10.25
C LEU A 284 -31.47 -19.04 10.11
N LEU A 285 -31.65 -18.25 9.04
CA LEU A 285 -32.87 -17.48 8.80
C LEU A 285 -34.07 -18.39 8.51
N VAL A 286 -33.95 -19.37 7.61
CA VAL A 286 -35.07 -20.30 7.33
C VAL A 286 -35.44 -21.14 8.55
N ARG A 287 -34.43 -21.53 9.35
CA ARG A 287 -34.64 -22.29 10.59
C ARG A 287 -35.36 -21.47 11.64
N LEU A 288 -34.98 -20.20 11.80
CA LEU A 288 -35.66 -19.26 12.68
C LEU A 288 -37.09 -19.00 12.21
N GLN A 289 -37.30 -18.74 10.91
CA GLN A 289 -38.62 -18.52 10.32
C GLN A 289 -39.56 -19.69 10.61
N LYS A 290 -39.15 -20.93 10.26
CA LYS A 290 -39.94 -22.15 10.55
C LYS A 290 -40.24 -22.33 12.03
N THR A 291 -39.27 -22.00 12.89
CA THR A 291 -39.45 -22.08 14.35
C THR A 291 -40.52 -21.10 14.81
N LEU A 292 -40.51 -19.86 14.33
CA LEU A 292 -41.49 -18.84 14.67
C LEU A 292 -42.89 -19.17 14.11
N GLU A 293 -42.98 -19.66 12.88
CA GLU A 293 -44.23 -20.09 12.25
C GLU A 293 -44.89 -21.28 12.95
N LEU A 294 -44.11 -22.25 13.40
CA LEU A 294 -44.65 -23.37 14.18
C LEU A 294 -45.02 -22.93 15.59
N LYS A 295 -44.20 -22.08 16.22
CA LYS A 295 -44.49 -21.53 17.55
C LYS A 295 -45.80 -20.76 17.56
N SER A 296 -46.09 -19.95 16.53
CA SER A 296 -47.36 -19.23 16.41
C SER A 296 -48.57 -20.15 16.24
N LYS A 297 -48.35 -21.36 15.72
CA LYS A 297 -49.35 -22.45 15.62
C LYS A 297 -49.37 -23.37 16.85
N GLY A 298 -48.66 -23.03 17.93
CA GLY A 298 -48.58 -23.85 19.14
C GLY A 298 -47.79 -25.16 18.99
N ARG A 299 -46.95 -25.27 17.96
CA ARG A 299 -46.16 -26.46 17.63
C ARG A 299 -44.66 -26.22 17.85
N LYS A 300 -43.91 -27.28 18.16
CA LYS A 300 -42.44 -27.25 18.25
C LYS A 300 -41.83 -28.01 17.08
N LEU A 301 -40.76 -27.48 16.52
CA LEU A 301 -40.00 -28.16 15.47
C LEU A 301 -39.13 -29.27 16.06
N VAL A 302 -39.13 -30.44 15.42
CA VAL A 302 -38.35 -31.63 15.84
C VAL A 302 -37.11 -31.84 14.96
N LYS A 303 -37.18 -31.48 13.68
CA LYS A 303 -36.08 -31.59 12.71
C LYS A 303 -36.21 -30.48 11.66
N PHE A 304 -35.08 -29.98 11.17
CA PHE A 304 -35.05 -29.07 10.02
C PHE A 304 -34.95 -29.88 8.72
N ASP A 305 -35.80 -29.56 7.76
CA ASP A 305 -35.76 -30.20 6.43
C ASP A 305 -34.63 -29.63 5.57
N GLN A 306 -34.23 -28.36 5.81
CA GLN A 306 -33.12 -27.70 5.12
C GLN A 306 -31.79 -28.01 5.80
N THR A 307 -30.89 -28.61 5.04
CA THR A 307 -29.61 -29.15 5.45
C THR A 307 -28.45 -28.36 4.87
N THR A 308 -27.24 -28.62 5.38
CA THR A 308 -26.00 -28.09 4.82
C THR A 308 -25.75 -28.57 3.39
N TYR A 309 -26.26 -29.75 3.02
CA TYR A 309 -26.16 -30.28 1.67
C TYR A 309 -27.03 -29.49 0.68
N ASP A 310 -28.26 -29.13 1.08
CA ASP A 310 -29.15 -28.34 0.25
C ASP A 310 -28.53 -26.99 -0.11
N VAL A 311 -27.96 -26.30 0.88
CA VAL A 311 -27.32 -24.99 0.63
C VAL A 311 -25.98 -25.12 -0.09
N PHE A 312 -25.27 -26.24 0.07
CA PHE A 312 -24.06 -26.53 -0.70
C PHE A 312 -24.38 -26.70 -2.19
N ASN A 313 -25.48 -27.39 -2.53
CA ASN A 313 -25.98 -27.48 -3.90
C ASN A 313 -26.34 -26.11 -4.47
N LYS A 314 -26.96 -25.23 -3.66
CA LYS A 314 -27.26 -23.83 -4.03
C LYS A 314 -26.01 -23.00 -4.36
N ALA A 315 -24.89 -23.31 -3.72
CA ALA A 315 -23.61 -22.64 -3.92
C ALA A 315 -22.71 -23.31 -4.99
N THR A 316 -23.14 -24.43 -5.59
CA THR A 316 -22.34 -25.20 -6.57
C THR A 316 -23.17 -25.53 -7.81
N ILE A 317 -23.71 -26.74 -7.93
CA ILE A 317 -24.36 -27.22 -9.16
C ILE A 317 -25.63 -26.44 -9.51
N GLN A 318 -26.39 -25.99 -8.52
CA GLN A 318 -27.60 -25.20 -8.77
C GLN A 318 -27.26 -23.74 -9.11
N GLY A 319 -26.16 -23.21 -8.56
CA GLY A 319 -25.58 -21.94 -9.01
C GLY A 319 -25.12 -22.03 -10.47
N ALA A 320 -24.44 -23.12 -10.84
CA ALA A 320 -24.02 -23.37 -12.22
C ALA A 320 -25.21 -23.47 -13.18
N ARG A 321 -26.32 -24.13 -12.79
CA ARG A 321 -27.57 -24.15 -13.56
C ARG A 321 -28.20 -22.78 -13.70
N ALA A 322 -28.21 -21.97 -12.64
CA ALA A 322 -28.78 -20.63 -12.68
C ALA A 322 -28.11 -19.75 -13.75
N VAL A 323 -26.80 -19.92 -13.96
CA VAL A 323 -26.03 -19.19 -14.98
C VAL A 323 -25.85 -19.95 -16.31
N GLY A 324 -26.51 -21.10 -16.48
CA GLY A 324 -26.46 -21.91 -17.71
C GLY A 324 -25.13 -22.62 -17.98
N MET A 325 -24.33 -22.89 -16.94
CA MET A 325 -23.00 -23.50 -17.03
C MET A 325 -22.91 -24.90 -16.40
N GLN A 326 -24.05 -25.52 -16.08
CA GLN A 326 -24.09 -26.82 -15.39
C GLN A 326 -23.35 -27.94 -16.10
N ASP A 327 -23.25 -27.89 -17.43
CA ASP A 327 -22.55 -28.91 -18.21
C ASP A 327 -21.02 -28.72 -18.20
N GLN A 328 -20.56 -27.57 -17.69
CA GLN A 328 -19.15 -27.19 -17.65
C GLN A 328 -18.56 -27.15 -16.24
N ILE A 329 -19.34 -26.73 -15.23
CA ILE A 329 -18.86 -26.48 -13.85
C ILE A 329 -19.92 -26.90 -12.81
N GLY A 330 -19.62 -26.67 -11.53
CA GLY A 330 -20.57 -26.89 -10.41
C GLY A 330 -20.57 -28.32 -9.86
N SER A 331 -19.89 -29.28 -10.50
CA SER A 331 -19.62 -30.60 -9.95
C SER A 331 -18.27 -31.14 -10.44
N ILE A 332 -17.66 -32.04 -9.66
CA ILE A 332 -16.48 -32.80 -10.08
C ILE A 332 -16.99 -34.02 -10.86
N GLN A 333 -16.92 -33.94 -12.19
CA GLN A 333 -17.39 -34.97 -13.10
C GLN A 333 -16.51 -35.00 -14.35
N VAL A 334 -16.23 -36.20 -14.87
CA VAL A 334 -15.44 -36.38 -16.09
C VAL A 334 -16.03 -35.57 -17.26
N GLY A 335 -15.17 -34.84 -17.97
CA GLY A 335 -15.53 -33.96 -19.08
C GLY A 335 -15.85 -32.52 -18.67
N LYS A 336 -16.10 -32.24 -17.39
CA LYS A 336 -16.25 -30.88 -16.88
C LYS A 336 -14.92 -30.17 -16.70
N ARG A 337 -14.95 -28.85 -16.62
CA ARG A 337 -13.77 -28.03 -16.32
C ARG A 337 -13.33 -28.24 -14.88
N ALA A 338 -12.02 -28.19 -14.64
CA ALA A 338 -11.42 -28.31 -13.32
C ALA A 338 -11.52 -27.00 -12.54
N ASP A 339 -12.75 -26.58 -12.23
CA ASP A 339 -13.05 -25.47 -11.32
C ASP A 339 -13.23 -26.08 -9.90
N ILE A 340 -12.13 -26.18 -9.15
CA ILE A 340 -12.00 -27.01 -7.94
C ILE A 340 -11.43 -26.18 -6.77
N ILE A 341 -11.89 -26.45 -5.55
CA ILE A 341 -11.31 -25.93 -4.31
C ILE A 341 -10.80 -27.10 -3.48
N VAL A 342 -9.55 -27.00 -3.01
CA VAL A 342 -8.92 -27.96 -2.09
C VAL A 342 -8.87 -27.35 -0.71
N PHE A 343 -9.52 -27.98 0.26
CA PHE A 343 -9.50 -27.57 1.67
C PHE A 343 -8.55 -28.45 2.48
N THR A 344 -7.77 -27.81 3.37
CA THR A 344 -6.93 -28.52 4.33
C THR A 344 -7.67 -28.77 5.63
N ARG A 345 -7.51 -29.96 6.21
CA ARG A 345 -8.11 -30.30 7.51
C ARG A 345 -7.28 -29.80 8.70
N THR A 346 -6.10 -29.21 8.47
CA THR A 346 -5.13 -28.89 9.54
C THR A 346 -5.01 -27.40 9.87
N SER A 347 -5.57 -26.51 9.03
CA SER A 347 -5.54 -25.05 9.22
C SER A 347 -6.33 -24.54 10.43
N SER A 348 -7.37 -25.28 10.83
CA SER A 348 -8.27 -24.89 11.91
C SER A 348 -8.78 -26.11 12.67
N LEU A 349 -8.72 -26.06 13.99
CA LEU A 349 -9.22 -27.14 14.85
C LEU A 349 -10.74 -27.32 14.69
N SER A 350 -11.51 -26.23 14.54
CA SER A 350 -12.98 -26.32 14.40
C SER A 350 -13.38 -26.95 13.07
N PHE A 351 -12.76 -26.51 11.97
CA PHE A 351 -13.00 -27.06 10.65
C PHE A 351 -12.47 -28.50 10.55
N GLY A 352 -11.22 -28.73 10.93
CA GLY A 352 -10.58 -30.05 10.93
C GLY A 352 -11.32 -31.11 11.76
N THR A 353 -11.91 -30.72 12.89
CA THR A 353 -12.73 -31.64 13.70
C THR A 353 -14.07 -31.93 13.01
N ALA A 354 -14.77 -30.91 12.53
CA ALA A 354 -16.07 -31.08 11.86
C ALA A 354 -15.95 -31.90 10.57
N THR A 355 -14.86 -31.74 9.82
CA THR A 355 -14.63 -32.45 8.55
C THR A 355 -14.47 -33.96 8.71
N ARG A 356 -14.09 -34.45 9.91
CA ARG A 356 -14.01 -35.89 10.19
C ARG A 356 -15.38 -36.56 10.30
N GLU A 357 -16.37 -35.80 10.76
CA GLU A 357 -17.75 -36.28 10.91
C GLU A 357 -18.57 -36.04 9.63
N ASN A 358 -18.47 -34.84 9.06
CA ASN A 358 -19.22 -34.46 7.88
C ASN A 358 -18.52 -33.34 7.09
N PRO A 359 -17.75 -33.66 6.03
CA PRO A 359 -17.02 -32.70 5.22
C PRO A 359 -17.89 -31.55 4.65
N VAL A 360 -19.11 -31.85 4.20
CA VAL A 360 -20.00 -30.85 3.58
C VAL A 360 -20.57 -29.92 4.64
N ALA A 361 -21.02 -30.45 5.77
CA ALA A 361 -21.46 -29.64 6.89
C ALA A 361 -20.31 -28.82 7.50
N ALA A 362 -19.09 -29.34 7.45
CA ALA A 362 -17.89 -28.63 7.87
C ALA A 362 -17.60 -27.44 6.96
N ILE A 363 -17.66 -27.62 5.63
CA ILE A 363 -17.50 -26.54 4.65
C ILE A 363 -18.54 -25.45 4.92
N VAL A 364 -19.83 -25.80 4.93
CA VAL A 364 -20.88 -24.80 5.13
C VAL A 364 -20.78 -24.15 6.51
N GLY A 365 -20.66 -24.94 7.56
CA GLY A 365 -20.79 -24.48 8.95
C GLY A 365 -19.55 -23.84 9.55
N TYR A 366 -18.35 -24.21 9.08
CA TYR A 366 -17.10 -23.94 9.80
C TYR A 366 -15.95 -23.48 8.92
N SER A 367 -16.01 -23.59 7.59
CA SER A 367 -14.90 -23.12 6.74
C SER A 367 -14.82 -21.60 6.70
N GLU A 368 -13.58 -21.13 6.68
CA GLU A 368 -13.16 -19.75 6.42
C GLU A 368 -12.13 -19.74 5.26
N PRO A 369 -11.84 -18.58 4.63
CA PRO A 369 -10.89 -18.51 3.52
C PRO A 369 -9.51 -19.13 3.81
N ARG A 370 -9.06 -19.08 5.07
CA ARG A 370 -7.81 -19.69 5.54
C ARG A 370 -7.75 -21.22 5.47
N ASP A 371 -8.90 -21.88 5.34
CA ASP A 371 -8.99 -23.34 5.26
C ASP A 371 -8.85 -23.85 3.82
N THR A 372 -8.82 -22.93 2.85
CA THR A 372 -8.54 -23.23 1.44
C THR A 372 -7.04 -23.32 1.22
N GLU A 373 -6.56 -24.48 0.75
CA GLU A 373 -5.16 -24.72 0.43
C GLU A 373 -4.85 -24.42 -1.04
N ALA A 374 -5.77 -24.78 -1.94
CA ALA A 374 -5.64 -24.49 -3.37
C ALA A 374 -7.00 -24.22 -4.00
N VAL A 375 -7.00 -23.40 -5.06
CA VAL A 375 -8.13 -23.25 -5.97
C VAL A 375 -7.59 -23.53 -7.37
N LEU A 376 -8.29 -24.30 -8.17
CA LEU A 376 -7.87 -24.66 -9.52
C LEU A 376 -8.93 -24.13 -10.49
N PHE A 377 -8.46 -23.48 -11.55
CA PHE A 377 -9.25 -23.09 -12.71
C PHE A 377 -8.56 -23.64 -13.95
N ALA A 378 -9.32 -23.88 -15.04
CA ALA A 378 -8.95 -24.66 -16.22
C ALA A 378 -7.69 -24.26 -17.06
N ASP A 379 -6.63 -23.69 -16.47
CA ASP A 379 -5.32 -23.50 -17.10
C ASP A 379 -4.17 -24.06 -16.22
N PRO A 380 -3.45 -25.11 -16.68
CA PRO A 380 -2.30 -25.68 -15.95
C PRO A 380 -1.11 -24.72 -15.77
N ARG A 381 -1.10 -23.56 -16.45
CA ARG A 381 0.03 -22.60 -16.42
C ARG A 381 0.12 -21.77 -15.13
N ASP A 382 -0.93 -21.78 -14.30
CA ASP A 382 -1.04 -20.94 -13.10
C ASP A 382 -0.61 -21.66 -11.79
N ILE A 383 -0.11 -22.90 -11.86
CA ILE A 383 0.30 -23.70 -10.68
C ILE A 383 1.82 -23.79 -10.59
N LYS A 384 2.47 -22.81 -9.94
CA LYS A 384 3.84 -22.97 -9.46
C LYS A 384 3.83 -23.38 -7.98
N ASP A 385 4.49 -24.50 -7.67
CA ASP A 385 4.80 -24.96 -6.31
C ASP A 385 3.62 -25.36 -5.41
N GLY A 386 2.49 -25.78 -5.98
CA GLY A 386 1.36 -26.34 -5.21
C GLY A 386 0.51 -25.31 -4.45
N PHE A 387 0.73 -24.01 -4.69
CA PHE A 387 -0.08 -22.92 -4.15
C PHE A 387 -0.62 -22.04 -5.28
N PHE A 388 -1.93 -21.79 -5.29
CA PHE A 388 -2.45 -20.58 -5.91
C PHE A 388 -2.00 -19.41 -5.02
N HIS A 389 -0.94 -18.70 -5.41
CA HIS A 389 -0.68 -17.37 -4.88
C HIS A 389 -1.73 -16.44 -5.49
N GLY A 390 -2.88 -16.34 -4.84
CA GLY A 390 -3.66 -15.12 -4.94
C GLY A 390 -2.76 -13.99 -4.44
N ASN A 391 -2.10 -13.28 -5.36
CA ASN A 391 -1.24 -12.12 -5.08
C ASN A 391 -2.02 -10.92 -4.49
N GLY A 392 -3.19 -11.15 -3.89
CA GLY A 392 -4.07 -10.15 -3.29
C GLY A 392 -4.25 -10.21 -1.77
N TYR A 393 -3.74 -11.23 -1.05
CA TYR A 393 -4.00 -11.35 0.40
C TYR A 393 -2.82 -11.04 1.33
N GLY A 394 -1.58 -10.92 0.81
CA GLY A 394 -0.41 -10.54 1.62
C GLY A 394 -0.41 -9.09 2.14
N ARG A 395 -1.42 -8.28 1.78
CA ARG A 395 -1.55 -6.87 2.17
C ARG A 395 -2.30 -6.62 3.49
N PHE A 396 -2.71 -7.66 4.22
CA PHE A 396 -3.38 -7.48 5.51
C PHE A 396 -2.77 -8.40 6.58
N ILE A 397 -2.18 -7.78 7.61
CA ILE A 397 -1.70 -8.35 8.89
C ILE A 397 -0.24 -8.87 8.85
N GLY A 398 0.67 -8.09 9.42
CA GLY A 398 2.11 -8.39 9.48
C GLY A 398 2.55 -9.38 10.57
N THR A 399 3.85 -9.73 10.44
CA THR A 399 4.80 -10.34 11.38
C THR A 399 4.86 -11.87 11.49
N GLN A 400 5.94 -12.48 10.95
CA GLN A 400 6.98 -13.16 11.75
C GLN A 400 8.18 -13.68 10.90
N SER A 401 9.38 -13.39 11.42
CA SER A 401 10.69 -14.07 11.26
C SER A 401 11.58 -13.84 10.01
N TYR A 402 12.63 -13.03 10.25
CA TYR A 402 14.06 -13.24 9.94
C TYR A 402 14.47 -13.85 8.58
N HIS A 403 15.13 -13.05 7.74
CA HIS A 403 16.59 -13.10 7.55
C HIS A 403 17.09 -11.78 6.96
N ALA A 404 18.08 -11.19 7.64
CA ALA A 404 18.82 -10.02 7.22
C ALA A 404 19.80 -10.36 6.10
N ASN A 405 19.96 -9.45 5.13
CA ASN A 405 21.25 -9.07 4.54
C ASN A 405 21.07 -7.83 3.64
N ASN A 406 21.81 -6.76 4.00
CA ASN A 406 22.27 -5.61 3.21
C ASN A 406 21.25 -4.75 2.46
N VAL A 407 20.88 -3.62 3.08
CA VAL A 407 20.23 -2.46 2.44
C VAL A 407 21.32 -1.55 1.85
N TYR A 408 21.38 -1.42 0.53
CA TYR A 408 21.82 -0.19 -0.12
C TYR A 408 20.52 0.52 -0.52
N ALA A 409 20.20 1.66 0.10
CA ALA A 409 19.03 2.43 -0.31
C ALA A 409 19.39 3.30 -1.52
N GLY A 410 18.75 3.06 -2.68
CA GLY A 410 18.89 3.93 -3.85
C GLY A 410 18.33 5.34 -3.59
N SER A 411 19.03 6.40 -4.00
CA SER A 411 18.63 7.81 -3.82
C SER A 411 18.70 8.61 -5.13
N TRP A 412 17.77 9.55 -5.31
CA TRP A 412 17.76 10.56 -6.36
C TRP A 412 17.73 11.95 -5.73
N GLY A 413 18.67 12.80 -6.10
CA GLY A 413 18.60 14.23 -5.82
C GLY A 413 17.92 14.98 -6.97
N ILE A 414 16.85 15.72 -6.72
CA ILE A 414 16.38 16.80 -7.59
C ILE A 414 16.97 18.09 -7.01
N CYS A 415 18.00 18.58 -7.69
CA CYS A 415 18.88 19.64 -7.24
C CYS A 415 18.77 20.81 -8.23
N PRO A 416 17.96 21.86 -7.96
CA PRO A 416 17.99 23.09 -8.73
C PRO A 416 19.23 23.88 -8.36
N VAL A 417 20.42 23.43 -8.77
CA VAL A 417 21.58 24.29 -8.62
C VAL A 417 21.35 25.56 -9.44
N GLN A 418 21.56 26.69 -8.77
CA GLN A 418 21.93 27.98 -9.33
C GLN A 418 23.26 28.40 -8.72
N LEU A 419 24.22 28.84 -9.53
CA LEU A 419 25.37 29.63 -9.08
C LEU A 419 25.72 30.75 -10.05
N SER A 420 26.32 31.78 -9.47
CA SER A 420 26.86 32.92 -10.18
C SER A 420 28.15 32.56 -10.94
N PRO A 421 28.44 33.22 -12.08
CA PRO A 421 29.78 33.30 -12.62
C PRO A 421 30.71 33.91 -11.58
N SER A 422 31.90 33.35 -11.43
CA SER A 422 32.98 33.94 -10.66
C SER A 422 33.42 35.26 -11.31
N ASP A 423 33.01 36.41 -10.76
CA ASP A 423 33.77 37.64 -10.97
C ASP A 423 34.62 37.90 -9.72
N THR A 424 35.91 37.59 -9.85
CA THR A 424 36.96 38.04 -8.95
C THR A 424 37.22 39.52 -9.20
N SER A 425 36.27 40.39 -8.87
CA SER A 425 36.55 41.83 -8.78
C SER A 425 35.55 42.55 -7.87
N ASN A 426 36.09 43.35 -6.95
CA ASN A 426 35.34 44.26 -6.10
C ASN A 426 34.49 45.24 -6.94
N THR A 427 33.38 45.70 -6.35
CA THR A 427 32.51 46.83 -6.73
C THR A 427 31.42 46.57 -7.79
N HIS A 428 30.19 46.27 -7.34
CA HIS A 428 28.99 47.11 -7.56
C HIS A 428 27.71 46.40 -7.02
N LEU A 429 26.97 47.12 -6.17
CA LEU A 429 25.59 46.80 -5.77
C LEU A 429 24.68 46.85 -7.00
N GLY A 430 23.88 45.81 -7.26
CA GLY A 430 22.68 45.97 -8.09
C GLY A 430 22.22 44.85 -9.01
N GLU A 431 22.53 43.56 -8.79
CA GLU A 431 21.85 42.45 -9.49
C GLU A 431 21.56 41.31 -8.49
N ALA A 432 20.32 40.80 -8.50
CA ALA A 432 19.79 39.90 -7.48
C ALA A 432 20.49 38.52 -7.51
N ILE A 433 21.22 38.23 -6.43
CA ILE A 433 21.84 36.95 -6.10
C ILE A 433 20.72 35.99 -5.69
N ASN A 434 20.69 34.78 -6.23
CA ASN A 434 19.81 33.71 -5.76
C ASN A 434 20.63 32.43 -5.47
N GLU A 435 20.19 31.64 -4.50
CA GLU A 435 20.88 31.22 -3.27
C GLU A 435 22.15 30.31 -3.43
N PRO A 436 23.26 30.58 -2.69
CA PRO A 436 24.51 29.80 -2.77
C PRO A 436 24.47 28.41 -2.10
N ASP A 437 23.38 28.09 -1.41
CA ASP A 437 23.24 26.93 -0.53
C ASP A 437 22.98 25.62 -1.26
N ASP A 438 22.38 25.61 -2.45
CA ASP A 438 22.31 24.40 -3.29
C ASP A 438 23.71 23.84 -3.61
N GLN A 439 24.67 24.69 -3.98
CA GLN A 439 26.04 24.24 -4.23
C GLN A 439 26.73 23.76 -2.96
N MET A 440 26.51 24.44 -1.85
CA MET A 440 27.04 24.03 -0.55
C MET A 440 26.50 22.63 -0.18
N SER A 441 25.20 22.41 -0.37
CA SER A 441 24.53 21.12 -0.13
C SER A 441 25.02 20.03 -1.09
N LEU A 442 25.31 20.36 -2.35
CA LEU A 442 25.90 19.42 -3.31
C LEU A 442 27.33 19.02 -2.93
N VAL A 443 28.16 19.97 -2.49
CA VAL A 443 29.51 19.66 -1.97
C VAL A 443 29.40 18.68 -0.81
N ARG A 444 28.49 18.91 0.15
CA ARG A 444 28.26 17.99 1.26
C ARG A 444 27.74 16.64 0.78
N LEU A 445 26.73 16.58 -0.09
CA LEU A 445 26.21 15.31 -0.61
C LEU A 445 27.32 14.43 -1.20
N LEU A 446 28.26 15.03 -1.94
CA LEU A 446 29.38 14.31 -2.55
C LEU A 446 30.36 13.73 -1.54
N THR A 447 30.45 14.29 -0.33
CA THR A 447 31.26 13.69 0.75
C THR A 447 30.59 12.49 1.42
N TYR A 448 29.29 12.26 1.18
CA TYR A 448 28.55 11.07 1.62
C TYR A 448 28.26 10.07 0.48
N ALA A 449 28.79 10.29 -0.72
CA ALA A 449 28.48 9.46 -1.89
C ALA A 449 28.97 8.00 -1.78
N ASN A 450 29.79 7.66 -0.79
CA ASN A 450 30.15 6.29 -0.44
C ASN A 450 29.04 5.54 0.33
N GLU A 451 28.18 6.28 1.02
CA GLU A 451 27.10 5.76 1.88
C GLU A 451 25.72 5.89 1.25
N ILE A 452 25.61 6.80 0.28
CA ILE A 452 24.37 7.09 -0.43
C ILE A 452 24.53 6.63 -1.86
N ASP A 453 23.69 5.67 -2.29
CA ASP A 453 23.67 5.26 -3.69
C ASP A 453 22.95 6.32 -4.53
N ILE A 454 23.71 7.25 -5.11
CA ILE A 454 23.19 8.33 -5.94
C ILE A 454 22.88 7.78 -7.34
N GLN A 455 21.61 7.61 -7.61
CA GLN A 455 21.07 7.10 -8.87
C GLN A 455 20.81 8.21 -9.90
N GLY A 456 20.72 9.48 -9.47
CA GLY A 456 20.56 10.63 -10.36
C GLY A 456 20.63 11.99 -9.63
N ILE A 457 21.13 13.01 -10.33
CA ILE A 457 21.05 14.43 -9.93
C ILE A 457 20.42 15.21 -11.08
N ALA A 458 19.26 15.83 -10.85
CA ALA A 458 18.54 16.54 -11.91
C ALA A 458 18.40 18.04 -11.63
N VAL A 459 18.79 18.88 -12.59
CA VAL A 459 18.73 20.34 -12.49
C VAL A 459 17.38 20.87 -12.95
N THR A 460 16.71 21.65 -12.10
CA THR A 460 15.33 22.13 -12.32
C THR A 460 15.17 23.60 -11.94
N THR A 461 13.96 24.15 -12.14
CA THR A 461 13.55 25.51 -11.75
C THR A 461 12.94 25.56 -10.34
N SER A 462 12.72 26.77 -9.82
CA SER A 462 11.95 27.04 -8.60
C SER A 462 11.29 28.43 -8.68
N THR A 463 10.60 28.87 -7.63
CA THR A 463 10.07 30.25 -7.53
C THR A 463 11.17 31.30 -7.53
N TRP A 464 12.39 30.92 -7.15
CA TRP A 464 13.54 31.80 -7.09
C TRP A 464 14.36 31.82 -8.38
N MET A 465 14.28 30.73 -9.17
CA MET A 465 14.82 30.66 -10.54
C MET A 465 13.77 30.06 -11.51
N PRO A 466 12.76 30.84 -11.94
CA PRO A 466 11.56 30.31 -12.59
C PRO A 466 11.72 29.97 -14.08
N ASP A 467 12.79 30.42 -14.75
CA ASP A 467 12.92 30.35 -16.21
C ASP A 467 14.33 29.94 -16.68
N LYS A 468 15.19 29.46 -15.77
CA LYS A 468 16.57 29.04 -16.05
C LYS A 468 16.94 27.81 -15.23
N ILE A 469 17.94 27.07 -15.71
CA ILE A 469 18.58 25.96 -15.00
C ILE A 469 20.10 26.17 -15.03
N ASP A 470 20.82 25.85 -13.96
CA ASP A 470 22.28 25.99 -13.93
C ASP A 470 23.01 24.65 -13.83
N TYR A 471 23.12 24.03 -15.00
CA TYR A 471 23.81 22.76 -15.16
C TYR A 471 25.34 22.88 -15.05
N GLU A 472 25.92 23.99 -15.50
CA GLU A 472 27.38 24.15 -15.57
C GLU A 472 28.01 24.17 -14.17
N SER A 473 27.28 24.74 -13.22
CA SER A 473 27.63 24.76 -11.80
C SER A 473 27.72 23.37 -11.17
N VAL A 474 26.74 22.49 -11.42
CA VAL A 474 26.79 21.08 -10.98
C VAL A 474 28.03 20.39 -11.54
N VAL A 475 28.29 20.57 -12.84
CA VAL A 475 29.48 20.01 -13.50
C VAL A 475 30.76 20.58 -12.92
N GLY A 476 30.77 21.88 -12.56
CA GLY A 476 31.88 22.54 -11.87
C GLY A 476 32.23 21.86 -10.54
N VAL A 477 31.23 21.65 -9.68
CA VAL A 477 31.42 20.95 -8.39
C VAL A 477 31.96 19.53 -8.60
N LEU A 478 31.40 18.79 -9.58
CA LEU A 478 31.91 17.46 -9.93
C LEU A 478 33.36 17.50 -10.42
N GLY A 479 33.76 18.58 -11.10
CA GLY A 479 35.16 18.84 -11.46
C GLY A 479 36.08 18.97 -10.23
N GLY A 480 35.59 19.56 -9.14
CA GLY A 480 36.24 19.55 -7.82
C GLY A 480 36.29 18.15 -7.22
N TYR A 481 35.18 17.43 -7.21
CA TYR A 481 35.07 16.05 -6.71
C TYR A 481 36.03 15.08 -7.40
N LYS A 482 36.16 15.19 -8.73
CA LYS A 482 37.10 14.41 -9.53
C LYS A 482 38.53 14.47 -9.00
N LYS A 483 38.94 15.61 -8.46
CA LYS A 483 40.31 15.84 -7.97
C LYS A 483 40.55 15.28 -6.57
N VAL A 484 39.49 14.93 -5.84
CA VAL A 484 39.57 14.49 -4.44
C VAL A 484 39.08 13.06 -4.19
N VAL A 485 38.42 12.43 -5.18
CA VAL A 485 37.83 11.08 -5.02
C VAL A 485 38.85 10.01 -4.59
N ASP A 486 40.10 10.12 -5.02
CA ASP A 486 41.16 9.19 -4.63
C ASP A 486 41.57 9.39 -3.15
N ASN A 487 41.59 10.63 -2.66
CA ASN A 487 41.83 10.91 -1.24
C ASN A 487 40.65 10.43 -0.38
N LEU A 488 39.42 10.69 -0.82
CA LEU A 488 38.21 10.18 -0.16
C LEU A 488 38.24 8.64 -0.06
N ASN A 489 38.58 7.95 -1.16
CA ASN A 489 38.71 6.49 -1.20
C ASN A 489 39.83 5.93 -0.32
N ALA A 490 40.84 6.72 0.03
CA ALA A 490 41.89 6.29 0.95
C ALA A 490 41.44 6.25 2.43
N ASN A 491 40.30 6.89 2.74
CA ASN A 491 39.73 6.99 4.09
C ASN A 491 38.53 6.07 4.31
N VAL A 492 38.25 5.16 3.37
CA VAL A 492 37.14 4.21 3.46
C VAL A 492 37.60 2.82 3.01
N PRO A 493 37.00 1.74 3.52
CA PRO A 493 37.33 0.40 3.06
C PRO A 493 36.90 0.21 1.59
N SER A 494 37.59 -0.67 0.87
CA SER A 494 37.39 -0.90 -0.57
C SER A 494 35.97 -1.35 -0.97
N HIS A 495 35.19 -1.92 -0.05
CA HIS A 495 33.78 -2.30 -0.30
C HIS A 495 32.79 -1.13 -0.12
N ALA A 496 33.26 0.01 0.40
CA ALA A 496 32.51 1.24 0.59
C ALA A 496 33.18 2.40 -0.17
N SER A 497 33.75 2.11 -1.35
CA SER A 497 34.40 3.14 -2.16
C SER A 497 33.41 4.17 -2.70
N TYR A 498 33.85 5.41 -2.74
CA TYR A 498 33.18 6.52 -3.39
C TYR A 498 33.02 6.28 -4.90
N PRO A 499 31.88 6.66 -5.50
CA PRO A 499 31.63 6.51 -6.92
C PRO A 499 32.60 7.35 -7.75
N SER A 500 33.03 6.82 -8.89
CA SER A 500 33.92 7.58 -9.77
C SER A 500 33.27 8.87 -10.27
N HIS A 501 34.08 9.90 -10.56
CA HIS A 501 33.59 11.11 -11.23
C HIS A 501 32.80 10.81 -12.51
N LYS A 502 33.22 9.82 -13.31
CA LYS A 502 32.49 9.42 -14.51
C LYS A 502 31.09 8.89 -14.16
N TYR A 503 31.00 8.02 -13.14
CA TYR A 503 29.72 7.48 -12.67
C TYR A 503 28.74 8.59 -12.27
N MET A 504 29.25 9.61 -11.55
CA MET A 504 28.47 10.76 -11.11
C MET A 504 28.07 11.67 -12.29
N LEU A 505 29.01 11.97 -13.19
CA LEU A 505 28.76 12.83 -14.36
C LEU A 505 27.71 12.22 -15.30
N ASP A 506 27.75 10.91 -15.51
CA ASP A 506 26.78 10.19 -16.37
C ASP A 506 25.34 10.20 -15.78
N ARG A 507 25.18 10.65 -14.52
CA ARG A 507 23.92 10.73 -13.76
C ARG A 507 23.42 12.15 -13.55
N ILE A 508 24.04 13.15 -14.19
CA ILE A 508 23.52 14.52 -14.18
C ILE A 508 22.53 14.69 -15.31
N HIS A 509 21.33 15.17 -14.98
CA HIS A 509 20.22 15.32 -15.92
C HIS A 509 19.65 16.73 -15.89
N LYS A 510 19.00 17.13 -16.99
CA LYS A 510 18.38 18.45 -17.15
C LYS A 510 16.85 18.33 -17.14
N GLY A 511 16.20 19.15 -16.34
CA GLY A 511 14.78 19.49 -16.43
C GLY A 511 14.52 20.55 -17.51
N HIS A 512 13.29 21.05 -17.57
CA HIS A 512 12.95 22.19 -18.44
C HIS A 512 13.23 23.52 -17.74
N PRO A 513 13.68 24.57 -18.46
CA PRO A 513 13.86 25.91 -17.91
C PRO A 513 12.51 26.65 -17.84
N VAL A 514 11.49 26.04 -17.22
CA VAL A 514 10.17 26.66 -17.00
C VAL A 514 9.66 26.35 -15.61
N TYR A 515 8.95 27.30 -15.01
CA TYR A 515 8.42 27.19 -13.65
C TYR A 515 7.33 26.12 -13.53
N GLY A 516 7.53 25.18 -12.61
CA GLY A 516 6.51 24.26 -12.10
C GLY A 516 5.70 23.59 -13.19
N ARG A 517 4.36 23.71 -13.13
CA ARG A 517 3.42 22.99 -14.00
C ARG A 517 3.50 23.37 -15.47
N LYS A 518 4.21 24.44 -15.85
CA LYS A 518 4.45 24.73 -17.28
C LYS A 518 5.19 23.58 -17.97
N SER A 519 6.06 22.87 -17.24
CA SER A 519 6.79 21.69 -17.72
C SER A 519 5.86 20.55 -18.18
N LEU A 520 4.68 20.42 -17.57
CA LEU A 520 3.71 19.34 -17.85
C LEU A 520 3.07 19.39 -19.25
N ASN A 521 3.22 20.51 -19.95
CA ASN A 521 2.76 20.69 -21.33
C ASN A 521 3.88 20.49 -22.36
N MET A 522 5.07 20.08 -21.91
CA MET A 522 6.24 19.85 -22.76
C MET A 522 6.50 18.35 -22.93
N THR A 523 7.40 18.01 -23.85
CA THR A 523 7.92 16.64 -23.94
C THR A 523 8.75 16.30 -22.71
N LEU A 524 8.77 15.03 -22.30
CA LEU A 524 9.48 14.59 -21.09
C LEU A 524 10.94 15.07 -21.06
N SER A 525 11.33 15.75 -19.97
CA SER A 525 12.73 16.15 -19.74
C SER A 525 13.65 14.95 -19.55
N ASP A 526 14.97 15.14 -19.71
CA ASP A 526 15.94 14.08 -19.46
C ASP A 526 15.98 13.69 -17.98
N GLY A 527 15.78 14.66 -17.09
CA GLY A 527 15.59 14.41 -15.67
C GLY A 527 14.39 13.51 -15.37
N ALA A 528 13.23 13.78 -16.00
CA ALA A 528 12.04 12.97 -15.78
C ALA A 528 12.18 11.55 -16.37
N LYS A 529 12.78 11.39 -17.56
CA LYS A 529 13.09 10.05 -18.11
C LYS A 529 13.95 9.23 -17.16
N ALA A 530 14.98 9.86 -16.63
CA ALA A 530 15.96 9.18 -15.80
C ALA A 530 15.38 8.85 -14.41
N LEU A 531 14.57 9.75 -13.82
CA LEU A 531 13.83 9.48 -12.59
C LEU A 531 12.86 8.30 -12.76
N ILE A 532 12.10 8.27 -13.86
CA ILE A 532 11.22 7.13 -14.18
C ILE A 532 12.00 5.82 -14.24
N LYS A 533 13.12 5.81 -14.96
CA LYS A 533 13.95 4.60 -15.11
C LYS A 533 14.44 4.08 -13.75
N ALA A 534 14.85 4.97 -12.86
CA ALA A 534 15.33 4.55 -11.56
C ALA A 534 14.21 4.13 -10.60
N ALA A 535 13.08 4.83 -10.62
CA ALA A 535 11.89 4.43 -9.88
C ALA A 535 11.35 3.06 -10.35
N ASP A 536 11.50 2.74 -11.63
CA ASP A 536 11.17 1.41 -12.16
C ASP A 536 12.09 0.31 -11.63
N ALA A 537 13.37 0.62 -11.44
CA ALA A 537 14.37 -0.29 -10.88
C ALA A 537 14.25 -0.45 -9.35
N ALA A 538 13.63 0.51 -8.67
CA ALA A 538 13.41 0.48 -7.23
C ALA A 538 12.34 -0.54 -6.81
N SER A 539 12.31 -0.85 -5.51
CA SER A 539 11.33 -1.73 -4.88
C SER A 539 10.75 -1.09 -3.62
N THR A 540 9.78 -1.73 -2.97
CA THR A 540 9.25 -1.22 -1.69
C THR A 540 10.22 -1.44 -0.52
N ASP A 541 11.06 -2.47 -0.62
CA ASP A 541 12.06 -2.87 0.37
C ASP A 541 13.37 -2.07 0.23
N ASP A 542 13.70 -1.70 -1.00
CA ASP A 542 14.76 -0.76 -1.37
C ASP A 542 14.16 0.37 -2.20
N PRO A 543 13.59 1.38 -1.52
CA PRO A 543 12.91 2.46 -2.19
C PRO A 543 13.84 3.51 -2.75
N LEU A 544 13.31 4.22 -3.73
CA LEU A 544 13.95 5.40 -4.25
C LEU A 544 13.53 6.65 -3.46
N THR A 545 14.48 7.30 -2.78
CA THR A 545 14.24 8.60 -2.16
C THR A 545 14.45 9.74 -3.16
N VAL A 546 13.54 10.70 -3.23
CA VAL A 546 13.59 11.88 -4.09
C VAL A 546 13.71 13.12 -3.20
N SER A 547 14.91 13.67 -3.09
CA SER A 547 15.18 14.92 -2.37
C SER A 547 14.93 16.11 -3.29
N ILE A 548 14.04 17.03 -2.93
CA ILE A 548 13.64 18.19 -3.74
C ILE A 548 14.12 19.45 -3.04
N TRP A 549 15.14 20.09 -3.60
CA TRP A 549 15.77 21.28 -3.00
C TRP A 549 15.08 22.58 -3.45
N GLY A 550 14.44 22.57 -4.62
CA GLY A 550 13.62 23.71 -5.10
C GLY A 550 12.28 23.27 -5.68
N GLY A 551 12.07 23.41 -6.99
CA GLY A 551 10.82 23.01 -7.64
C GLY A 551 10.69 21.50 -7.83
N SER A 552 9.46 20.99 -7.76
CA SER A 552 9.15 19.56 -7.91
C SER A 552 8.72 19.17 -9.34
N ALA A 553 8.96 20.05 -10.32
CA ALA A 553 8.55 19.89 -11.72
C ALA A 553 8.95 18.54 -12.34
N ILE A 554 10.18 18.07 -12.13
CA ILE A 554 10.66 16.79 -12.70
C ILE A 554 9.89 15.60 -12.13
N LEU A 555 9.58 15.61 -10.83
CA LEU A 555 8.75 14.59 -10.20
C LEU A 555 7.31 14.65 -10.75
N ALA A 556 6.77 15.86 -10.93
CA ALA A 556 5.45 16.05 -11.50
C ALA A 556 5.36 15.58 -12.98
N GLU A 557 6.38 15.88 -13.80
CA GLU A 557 6.52 15.37 -15.17
C GLU A 557 6.53 13.84 -15.17
N SER A 558 7.32 13.25 -14.28
CA SER A 558 7.46 11.79 -14.17
C SER A 558 6.13 11.15 -13.82
N LEU A 559 5.49 11.60 -12.73
CA LEU A 559 4.21 11.07 -12.28
C LEU A 559 3.11 11.28 -13.34
N GLN A 560 3.07 12.44 -13.99
CA GLN A 560 2.12 12.69 -15.07
C GLN A 560 2.34 11.76 -16.27
N HIS A 561 3.60 11.54 -16.66
CA HIS A 561 3.92 10.65 -17.76
C HIS A 561 3.51 9.23 -17.45
N ILE A 562 3.85 8.73 -16.24
CA ILE A 562 3.43 7.41 -15.78
C ILE A 562 1.91 7.30 -15.79
N SER A 563 1.20 8.31 -15.29
CA SER A 563 -0.27 8.37 -15.30
C SER A 563 -0.88 8.39 -16.70
N ARG A 564 -0.17 8.93 -17.69
CA ARG A 564 -0.61 8.96 -19.09
C ARG A 564 -0.26 7.70 -19.87
N THR A 565 0.73 6.92 -19.39
CA THR A 565 1.34 5.82 -20.17
C THR A 565 1.18 4.44 -19.54
N ARG A 566 0.76 4.36 -18.27
CA ARG A 566 0.62 3.11 -17.52
C ARG A 566 -0.75 3.02 -16.87
N SER A 567 -1.11 1.82 -16.40
CA SER A 567 -2.32 1.61 -15.62
C SER A 567 -2.23 2.29 -14.25
N GLU A 568 -3.36 2.58 -13.64
CA GLU A 568 -3.45 3.17 -12.29
C GLU A 568 -2.71 2.33 -11.25
N ALA A 569 -2.84 1.00 -11.29
CA ALA A 569 -2.07 0.11 -10.41
C ALA A 569 -0.55 0.24 -10.61
N ALA A 570 -0.09 0.52 -11.83
CA ALA A 570 1.33 0.77 -12.09
C ALA A 570 1.76 2.17 -11.63
N VAL A 571 0.87 3.17 -11.62
CA VAL A 571 1.10 4.49 -11.02
C VAL A 571 1.21 4.36 -9.50
N ASP A 572 0.32 3.60 -8.86
CA ASP A 572 0.36 3.32 -7.43
C ASP A 572 1.63 2.58 -7.04
N SER A 573 1.98 1.53 -7.78
CA SER A 573 3.23 0.80 -7.58
C SER A 573 4.44 1.70 -7.78
N PHE A 574 4.40 2.62 -8.75
CA PHE A 574 5.46 3.60 -8.96
C PHE A 574 5.58 4.54 -7.76
N ALA A 575 4.47 5.09 -7.26
CA ALA A 575 4.43 5.99 -6.11
C ALA A 575 4.85 5.30 -4.80
N GLU A 576 4.49 4.04 -4.58
CA GLU A 576 4.84 3.28 -3.37
C GLU A 576 6.33 3.00 -3.23
N LYS A 577 7.06 2.94 -4.35
CA LYS A 577 8.53 2.77 -4.38
C LYS A 577 9.26 4.09 -4.09
N LEU A 578 8.56 5.21 -4.05
CA LEU A 578 9.16 6.52 -3.82
C LEU A 578 9.00 6.98 -2.38
N ARG A 579 10.01 7.70 -1.87
CA ARG A 579 9.91 8.53 -0.67
C ARG A 579 10.37 9.93 -1.04
N VAL A 580 9.52 10.93 -0.89
CA VAL A 580 9.84 12.31 -1.29
C VAL A 580 10.16 13.13 -0.05
N TYR A 581 11.23 13.91 -0.11
CA TYR A 581 11.54 14.94 0.85
C TYR A 581 11.70 16.27 0.13
N ALA A 582 10.78 17.20 0.36
CA ALA A 582 10.82 18.54 -0.22
C ALA A 582 11.18 19.62 0.80
N ILE A 583 12.13 20.47 0.43
CA ILE A 583 12.55 21.67 1.18
C ILE A 583 11.49 22.75 0.96
N SER A 584 10.36 22.54 1.64
CA SER A 584 9.09 23.17 1.31
C SER A 584 8.68 22.93 -0.17
N ASP A 585 7.51 23.42 -0.57
CA ASP A 585 7.19 23.49 -1.99
C ASP A 585 7.62 24.85 -2.54
N GLN A 586 8.58 24.84 -3.47
CA GLN A 586 9.07 26.07 -4.09
C GLN A 586 8.52 26.27 -5.50
N ASP A 587 7.52 25.51 -5.92
CA ASP A 587 6.74 25.76 -7.13
C ASP A 587 5.27 25.32 -6.99
N ASP A 588 4.48 25.49 -8.06
CA ASP A 588 3.06 25.08 -8.06
C ASP A 588 2.84 23.58 -8.31
N THR A 589 3.90 22.76 -8.33
CA THR A 589 3.80 21.32 -8.55
C THR A 589 3.75 20.51 -7.26
N GLY A 590 4.29 20.98 -6.14
CA GLY A 590 4.31 20.19 -4.90
C GLY A 590 2.91 19.92 -4.33
N VAL A 591 2.08 20.95 -4.21
CA VAL A 591 0.66 20.79 -3.85
C VAL A 591 -0.11 19.97 -4.89
N TRP A 592 0.21 20.14 -6.18
CA TRP A 592 -0.41 19.37 -7.26
C TRP A 592 -0.08 17.88 -7.16
N ILE A 593 1.16 17.53 -6.78
CA ILE A 593 1.59 16.15 -6.53
C ILE A 593 0.82 15.59 -5.34
N ARG A 594 0.85 16.28 -4.18
CA ARG A 594 0.23 15.78 -2.95
C ARG A 594 -1.28 15.54 -3.07
N LEU A 595 -1.98 16.37 -3.85
CA LEU A 595 -3.42 16.21 -4.09
C LEU A 595 -3.76 15.09 -5.09
N ARG A 596 -2.86 14.76 -6.02
CA ARG A 596 -3.11 13.76 -7.08
C ARG A 596 -2.53 12.39 -6.81
N TYR A 597 -1.47 12.33 -6.00
CA TYR A 597 -0.79 11.11 -5.62
C TYR A 597 -0.70 11.02 -4.10
N PRO A 598 -1.84 10.95 -3.39
CA PRO A 598 -1.85 10.99 -1.93
C PRO A 598 -1.27 9.72 -1.27
N GLN A 599 -1.10 8.63 -2.04
CA GLN A 599 -0.40 7.41 -1.65
C GLN A 599 1.13 7.54 -1.58
N LEU A 600 1.69 8.60 -2.18
CA LEU A 600 3.12 8.91 -2.17
C LEU A 600 3.56 9.41 -0.79
N MET A 601 4.56 8.78 -0.19
CA MET A 601 5.16 9.30 1.04
C MET A 601 5.87 10.62 0.73
N TYR A 602 5.37 11.73 1.29
CA TYR A 602 5.84 13.07 0.97
C TYR A 602 6.12 13.87 2.25
N VAL A 603 7.39 14.08 2.56
CA VAL A 603 7.87 14.91 3.67
C VAL A 603 8.01 16.35 3.17
N THR A 604 7.40 17.31 3.88
CA THR A 604 7.49 18.73 3.55
C THR A 604 7.10 19.60 4.73
N SER A 605 7.72 20.77 4.85
CA SER A 605 7.17 21.83 5.69
C SER A 605 5.94 22.46 5.03
N LEU A 606 4.86 22.66 5.80
CA LEU A 606 3.60 23.23 5.32
C LEU A 606 3.37 24.58 6.02
N HIS A 607 3.45 25.64 5.24
CA HIS A 607 3.26 27.03 5.67
C HIS A 607 2.65 27.84 4.50
N GLY A 608 2.33 29.12 4.71
CA GLY A 608 1.92 30.00 3.61
C GLY A 608 2.98 30.01 2.50
N PHE A 609 2.58 30.16 1.23
CA PHE A 609 3.54 30.12 0.13
C PHE A 609 4.63 31.18 0.32
N SER A 610 5.90 30.78 0.21
CA SER A 610 7.10 31.59 0.50
C SER A 610 7.29 32.06 1.96
N GLU A 611 6.46 31.63 2.91
CA GLU A 611 6.65 31.88 4.36
C GLU A 611 7.69 30.92 4.98
N TYR A 612 8.88 30.86 4.37
CA TYR A 612 9.94 29.93 4.76
C TYR A 612 10.45 30.14 6.19
N THR A 613 10.11 31.24 6.87
CA THR A 613 10.40 31.45 8.30
C THR A 613 9.87 30.31 9.17
N ASP A 614 8.79 29.67 8.73
CA ASP A 614 8.13 28.59 9.44
C ASP A 614 8.59 27.19 9.04
N ALA A 615 9.58 27.04 8.16
CA ALA A 615 9.96 25.72 7.69
C ALA A 615 10.97 25.03 8.62
N THR A 616 10.75 23.75 8.94
CA THR A 616 11.61 22.97 9.84
C THR A 616 13.07 22.96 9.40
N TRP A 617 13.34 22.92 8.09
CA TRP A 617 14.69 22.87 7.52
C TRP A 617 15.59 24.05 7.93
N ASN A 618 15.01 25.19 8.37
CA ASN A 618 15.81 26.28 8.95
C ASN A 618 16.63 25.84 10.17
N GLY A 619 16.27 24.75 10.83
CA GLY A 619 17.08 24.18 11.92
C GLY A 619 18.54 23.87 11.52
N ILE A 620 18.86 23.78 10.23
CA ILE A 620 20.25 23.60 9.78
C ILE A 620 21.17 24.73 10.28
N SER A 621 20.75 26.00 10.18
CA SER A 621 21.55 27.19 10.55
C SER A 621 20.78 28.53 10.65
N GLY A 622 19.45 28.52 10.66
CA GLY A 622 18.63 29.71 10.43
C GLY A 622 18.36 30.58 11.66
N GLU A 623 18.76 30.17 12.84
CA GLU A 623 18.37 30.77 14.13
C GLU A 623 18.77 32.24 14.27
N GLU A 624 19.94 32.62 13.74
CA GLU A 624 20.42 34.01 13.83
C GLU A 624 19.65 34.91 12.86
N TYR A 625 19.49 34.47 11.61
CA TYR A 625 18.84 35.23 10.53
C TYR A 625 17.32 35.33 10.70
N ARG A 626 16.67 34.24 11.17
CA ARG A 626 15.20 34.14 11.30
C ARG A 626 14.71 34.30 12.75
N HIS A 627 15.62 34.51 13.70
CA HIS A 627 15.32 34.86 15.10
C HIS A 627 14.47 33.84 15.89
N PHE A 628 14.72 32.55 15.70
CA PHE A 628 14.15 31.47 16.52
C PHE A 628 15.21 30.80 17.39
N ASP A 629 14.82 30.09 18.46
CA ASP A 629 15.68 29.28 19.33
C ASP A 629 17.07 29.86 19.67
N GLN A 630 17.19 31.19 19.85
CA GLN A 630 18.49 31.85 19.98
C GLN A 630 19.31 31.34 21.19
N GLY A 631 20.57 30.98 20.92
CA GLY A 631 21.47 30.33 21.88
C GLY A 631 21.11 28.87 22.19
N GLY A 632 20.13 28.31 21.48
CA GLY A 632 19.78 26.89 21.49
C GLY A 632 20.87 26.05 20.85
N PRO A 633 21.01 26.10 19.52
CA PRO A 633 22.13 25.46 18.83
C PRO A 633 23.41 26.28 18.89
N ASP A 634 24.54 25.67 18.53
CA ASP A 634 25.80 26.37 18.34
C ASP A 634 25.87 27.01 16.95
N SER A 635 25.74 28.33 16.88
CA SER A 635 25.84 29.09 15.63
C SER A 635 27.29 29.30 15.18
N SER A 636 28.28 29.12 16.07
CA SER A 636 29.68 29.37 15.73
C SER A 636 30.23 28.39 14.69
N ILE A 637 29.72 27.15 14.68
CA ILE A 637 30.13 26.05 13.79
C ILE A 637 29.42 26.05 12.43
N VAL A 638 28.60 27.07 12.16
CA VAL A 638 27.98 27.33 10.85
C VAL A 638 28.34 28.72 10.29
N SER A 639 29.18 29.47 11.01
CA SER A 639 29.68 30.77 10.60
C SER A 639 30.60 30.66 9.37
N ASN A 640 30.61 31.70 8.51
CA ASN A 640 31.53 31.73 7.36
C ASN A 640 33.01 31.58 7.76
N ASP A 641 33.42 32.08 8.93
CA ASP A 641 34.79 31.91 9.44
C ASP A 641 35.11 30.46 9.79
N TRP A 642 34.19 29.77 10.47
CA TRP A 642 34.37 28.35 10.78
C TRP A 642 34.36 27.50 9.51
N LEU A 643 33.44 27.78 8.58
CA LEU A 643 33.36 27.11 7.29
C LEU A 643 34.63 27.34 6.45
N GLN A 644 35.22 28.53 6.50
CA GLN A 644 36.49 28.82 5.83
C GLN A 644 37.64 27.95 6.36
N LYS A 645 37.66 27.67 7.66
CA LYS A 645 38.70 26.87 8.32
C LYS A 645 38.48 25.37 8.14
N ASN A 646 37.25 24.89 8.14
CA ASN A 646 36.95 23.45 8.26
C ASN A 646 36.34 22.83 7.01
N ILE A 647 35.64 23.61 6.17
CA ILE A 647 34.87 23.09 5.03
C ILE A 647 35.46 23.51 3.70
N ARG A 648 35.88 24.78 3.54
CA ARG A 648 36.42 25.31 2.27
C ARG A 648 37.87 24.87 2.02
N LEU A 649 38.09 23.56 2.08
CA LEU A 649 39.38 22.89 1.95
C LEU A 649 39.57 22.32 0.54
N GLY A 650 40.71 22.64 -0.07
CA GLY A 650 41.14 22.03 -1.32
C GLY A 650 40.20 22.24 -2.52
N PRO A 651 40.32 21.41 -3.56
CA PRO A 651 39.60 21.61 -4.82
C PRO A 651 38.08 21.41 -4.74
N LEU A 652 37.58 20.53 -3.85
CA LEU A 652 36.14 20.37 -3.65
C LEU A 652 35.60 21.51 -2.78
N GLY A 653 36.30 21.86 -1.70
CA GLY A 653 35.90 22.96 -0.81
C GLY A 653 35.96 24.35 -1.44
N SER A 654 36.74 24.56 -2.52
CA SER A 654 36.69 25.83 -3.27
C SER A 654 35.35 26.09 -3.96
N HIS A 655 34.52 25.05 -4.11
CA HIS A 655 33.14 25.16 -4.58
C HIS A 655 32.15 25.40 -3.43
N TYR A 656 32.58 25.42 -2.17
CA TYR A 656 31.69 25.69 -1.05
C TYR A 656 31.66 27.20 -0.75
N LEU A 657 30.59 27.89 -1.16
CA LEU A 657 30.53 29.35 -1.17
C LEU A 657 30.33 29.97 0.22
N ASN A 658 30.47 31.30 0.29
CA ASN A 658 30.00 32.10 1.43
C ASN A 658 28.48 32.23 1.36
N TRP A 659 27.80 31.97 2.48
CA TRP A 659 26.36 32.17 2.57
C TRP A 659 26.02 33.60 3.03
N SER A 660 24.88 34.11 2.56
CA SER A 660 24.36 35.46 2.87
C SER A 660 23.09 35.45 3.72
N PHE A 661 22.34 34.34 3.73
CA PHE A 661 21.12 34.17 4.51
C PHE A 661 21.26 33.05 5.54
N ILE A 662 21.21 31.80 5.07
CA ILE A 662 21.47 30.61 5.88
C ILE A 662 22.43 29.68 5.12
N MET A 663 23.07 28.77 5.83
CA MET A 663 23.97 27.74 5.31
C MET A 663 23.15 26.48 4.98
N GLU A 664 23.22 26.02 3.73
CA GLU A 664 22.75 24.69 3.32
C GLU A 664 21.27 24.41 3.64
N GLY A 665 20.37 25.30 3.24
CA GLY A 665 18.92 25.14 3.47
C GLY A 665 18.37 23.79 3.00
N ASP A 666 18.99 23.21 1.96
CA ASP A 666 18.51 21.99 1.32
C ASP A 666 19.08 20.68 1.86
N THR A 667 20.20 20.76 2.55
CA THR A 667 20.90 19.59 3.10
C THR A 667 20.01 18.67 3.95
N PRO A 668 19.07 19.19 4.78
CA PRO A 668 18.11 18.34 5.49
C PRO A 668 17.37 17.32 4.62
N ALA A 669 17.19 17.54 3.31
CA ALA A 669 16.47 16.61 2.44
C ALA A 669 17.23 15.32 2.11
N PHE A 670 18.54 15.27 2.30
CA PHE A 670 19.32 14.03 2.10
C PHE A 670 19.96 13.50 3.38
N LEU A 671 20.05 14.29 4.46
CA LEU A 671 20.57 13.80 5.75
C LEU A 671 19.86 12.54 6.31
N PRO A 672 18.56 12.28 6.08
CA PRO A 672 17.92 11.02 6.47
C PRO A 672 18.50 9.77 5.78
N LEU A 673 19.20 9.96 4.65
CA LEU A 673 19.86 8.88 3.90
C LEU A 673 21.22 8.51 4.49
N VAL A 674 21.80 9.37 5.33
CA VAL A 674 23.01 9.04 6.08
C VAL A 674 22.62 8.07 7.20
N GLN A 675 22.78 6.77 6.96
CA GLN A 675 22.37 5.69 7.85
C GLN A 675 23.36 5.51 9.01
N ASN A 676 23.38 6.48 9.92
CA ASN A 676 24.21 6.51 11.13
C ASN A 676 23.58 5.79 12.35
N GLY A 677 22.47 5.08 12.15
CA GLY A 677 21.73 4.35 13.19
C GLY A 677 20.72 5.15 14.02
N LEU A 678 20.54 6.44 13.70
CA LEU A 678 19.58 7.32 14.37
C LEU A 678 18.17 7.24 13.78
N GLY A 679 18.06 7.35 12.45
CA GLY A 679 16.79 7.48 11.72
C GLY A 679 16.47 6.25 10.85
N ASP A 680 15.30 6.29 10.21
CA ASP A 680 14.87 5.35 9.19
C ASP A 680 14.09 6.15 8.13
N VAL A 681 14.49 6.05 6.86
CA VAL A 681 13.88 6.81 5.76
C VAL A 681 12.39 6.51 5.58
N ASN A 682 11.95 5.32 6.00
CA ASN A 682 10.54 4.91 5.96
C ASN A 682 9.75 5.36 7.18
N ARG A 683 10.43 5.95 8.18
CA ARG A 683 9.85 6.45 9.43
C ARG A 683 10.29 7.89 9.68
N PRO A 684 9.78 8.87 8.90
CA PRO A 684 10.05 10.29 9.18
C PRO A 684 9.68 10.71 10.61
N ASP A 685 8.77 9.96 11.25
CA ASP A 685 8.34 10.15 12.62
C ASP A 685 9.35 9.70 13.68
N PHE A 686 10.42 8.97 13.32
CA PHE A 686 11.49 8.58 14.25
C PHE A 686 12.45 9.71 14.57
N GLY A 687 12.65 10.64 13.64
CA GLY A 687 13.69 11.66 13.73
C GLY A 687 15.05 11.16 13.23
N SER A 688 15.74 12.01 12.49
CA SER A 688 17.09 11.83 11.94
C SER A 688 17.84 13.16 11.97
N TRP A 689 19.06 13.22 11.42
CA TRP A 689 19.76 14.48 11.18
C TRP A 689 18.99 15.43 10.25
N GLY A 690 18.15 14.91 9.35
CA GLY A 690 17.24 15.71 8.53
C GLY A 690 15.98 16.17 9.25
N GLY A 691 15.81 15.87 10.54
CA GLY A 691 14.63 16.27 11.31
C GLY A 691 13.66 15.14 11.56
N ARG A 692 12.54 15.49 12.19
CA ARG A 692 11.41 14.60 12.51
C ARG A 692 10.14 15.20 11.93
N TYR A 693 9.28 14.36 11.37
CA TYR A 693 8.04 14.76 10.72
C TYR A 693 6.92 13.81 11.10
N THR A 694 5.72 14.32 11.34
CA THR A 694 4.56 13.48 11.72
C THR A 694 3.55 13.44 10.57
N LEU A 695 2.91 12.29 10.39
CA LEU A 695 1.84 12.13 9.41
C LEU A 695 0.73 13.16 9.67
N LEU A 696 0.45 13.98 8.66
CA LEU A 696 -0.53 15.06 8.73
C LEU A 696 -1.96 14.51 8.85
N ASP A 697 -2.26 13.47 8.08
CA ASP A 697 -3.57 12.85 7.99
C ASP A 697 -3.58 11.44 8.58
N HIS A 698 -4.18 11.29 9.76
CA HIS A 698 -4.27 9.99 10.44
C HIS A 698 -5.38 9.09 9.88
N SER A 699 -6.23 9.59 8.96
CA SER A 699 -7.27 8.77 8.33
C SER A 699 -6.69 7.76 7.33
N GLY A 700 -5.46 7.99 6.87
CA GLY A 700 -4.78 7.17 5.87
C GLY A 700 -5.10 7.56 4.42
N GLN A 701 -5.83 8.67 4.19
CA GLN A 701 -6.11 9.17 2.85
C GLN A 701 -4.90 9.82 2.20
N SER A 702 -3.99 10.42 2.99
CA SER A 702 -2.74 11.02 2.50
C SER A 702 -1.53 10.58 3.32
N LYS A 703 -0.41 10.29 2.64
CA LYS A 703 0.89 9.97 3.27
C LYS A 703 1.83 11.17 3.34
N VAL A 704 1.27 12.35 3.61
CA VAL A 704 2.04 13.59 3.76
C VAL A 704 2.51 13.72 5.21
N TYR A 705 3.81 13.92 5.39
CA TYR A 705 4.45 14.14 6.68
C TYR A 705 4.83 15.62 6.80
N ALA A 706 4.37 16.26 7.87
CA ALA A 706 4.54 17.68 8.12
C ALA A 706 5.34 17.94 9.39
N ASP A 707 5.68 19.22 9.60
CA ASP A 707 6.47 19.70 10.74
C ASP A 707 5.92 19.21 12.08
N THR A 708 6.82 18.85 12.99
CA THR A 708 6.50 18.45 14.37
C THR A 708 7.57 18.99 15.31
N THR A 709 7.35 18.87 16.61
CA THR A 709 8.10 19.62 17.63
C THR A 709 8.89 18.69 18.54
N ASP A 710 10.16 19.00 18.78
CA ASP A 710 11.00 18.31 19.78
C ASP A 710 11.27 19.18 21.01
N TYR A 711 11.50 18.52 22.16
CA TYR A 711 11.86 19.17 23.42
C TYR A 711 13.35 18.95 23.73
N VAL A 712 14.14 20.02 23.67
CA VAL A 712 15.61 19.96 23.74
C VAL A 712 16.14 21.04 24.66
N VAL A 713 17.20 20.74 25.42
CA VAL A 713 17.96 21.76 26.16
C VAL A 713 19.06 22.28 25.23
N GLY A 714 19.06 23.58 24.99
CA GLY A 714 20.09 24.23 24.17
C GLY A 714 21.39 24.47 24.92
N LYS A 715 22.41 24.92 24.18
CA LYS A 715 23.76 25.25 24.69
C LYS A 715 23.73 26.35 25.76
N ASN A 716 22.77 27.27 25.68
CA ASN A 716 22.54 28.29 26.71
C ASN A 716 21.86 27.76 28.00
N GLY A 717 21.63 26.46 28.10
CA GLY A 717 20.96 25.80 29.24
C GLY A 717 19.45 26.00 29.30
N LYS A 718 18.84 26.70 28.33
CA LYS A 718 17.39 26.88 28.25
C LYS A 718 16.73 25.72 27.53
N SER A 719 15.48 25.44 27.89
CA SER A 719 14.66 24.44 27.23
C SER A 719 13.92 25.06 26.05
N PHE A 720 13.90 24.35 24.93
CA PHE A 720 13.21 24.71 23.70
C PHE A 720 12.18 23.64 23.35
N ALA A 721 11.04 24.08 22.85
CA ALA A 721 9.98 23.23 22.29
C ALA A 721 9.70 23.76 20.89
N SER A 722 10.37 23.20 19.89
CA SER A 722 10.43 23.81 18.57
C SER A 722 10.53 22.78 17.45
N LYS A 723 9.99 23.12 16.28
CA LYS A 723 10.14 22.33 15.05
C LYS A 723 11.57 22.35 14.52
N PHE A 724 12.26 23.47 14.69
CA PHE A 724 13.67 23.62 14.29
C PHE A 724 14.58 22.72 15.13
N ALA A 725 14.20 22.48 16.40
CA ALA A 725 14.93 21.61 17.32
C ALA A 725 14.99 20.15 16.87
N THR A 726 14.10 19.72 15.98
CA THR A 726 14.17 18.38 15.39
C THR A 726 15.43 18.16 14.56
N ILE A 727 16.03 19.25 14.03
CA ILE A 727 17.28 19.24 13.25
C ILE A 727 18.44 19.74 14.11
N TRP A 728 18.35 20.96 14.67
CA TRP A 728 19.52 21.63 15.24
C TRP A 728 20.10 20.93 16.47
N ARG A 729 19.32 20.06 17.13
CA ARG A 729 19.78 19.19 18.22
C ARG A 729 20.93 18.26 17.83
N TRP A 730 21.11 18.02 16.53
CA TRP A 730 22.15 17.17 15.97
C TRP A 730 23.31 17.93 15.34
N ARG A 731 23.31 19.26 15.44
CA ARG A 731 24.18 20.12 14.64
C ARG A 731 25.65 19.84 14.82
N GLU A 732 26.07 19.67 16.05
CA GLU A 732 27.47 19.36 16.35
C GLU A 732 27.90 18.10 15.61
N ASP A 733 27.12 17.02 15.72
CA ASP A 733 27.42 15.73 15.13
C ASP A 733 27.49 15.80 13.59
N TYR A 734 26.49 16.38 12.91
CA TYR A 734 26.50 16.46 11.44
C TYR A 734 27.50 17.48 10.88
N GLN A 735 27.85 18.53 11.63
CA GLN A 735 28.86 19.51 11.19
C GLN A 735 30.27 18.96 11.33
N PHE A 736 30.56 18.25 12.42
CA PHE A 736 31.87 17.64 12.63
C PHE A 736 32.10 16.46 11.69
N ASP A 737 31.06 15.67 11.42
CA ASP A 737 31.10 14.65 10.37
C ASP A 737 31.46 15.24 9.01
N PHE A 738 30.79 16.32 8.60
CA PHE A 738 31.11 17.01 7.36
C PHE A 738 32.54 17.57 7.34
N ALA A 739 33.01 18.16 8.43
CA ALA A 739 34.39 18.65 8.54
C ALA A 739 35.43 17.52 8.43
N ALA A 740 35.20 16.36 9.05
CA ALA A 740 36.07 15.21 8.91
C ALA A 740 36.15 14.73 7.46
N ARG A 741 35.00 14.61 6.78
CA ARG A 741 34.97 14.20 5.37
C ARG A 741 35.60 15.25 4.42
N MET A 742 35.50 16.53 4.75
CA MET A 742 36.24 17.56 4.01
C MET A 742 37.76 17.45 4.24
N LYS A 743 38.23 17.03 5.41
CA LYS A 743 39.64 16.69 5.64
C LYS A 743 40.06 15.45 4.83
N TRP A 744 39.22 14.41 4.77
CA TRP A 744 39.46 13.25 3.90
C TRP A 744 39.68 13.66 2.44
N SER A 745 38.98 14.70 1.95
CA SER A 745 39.12 15.17 0.57
C SER A 745 40.51 15.75 0.25
N VAL A 746 41.27 16.20 1.25
CA VAL A 746 42.60 16.82 1.08
C VAL A 746 43.74 15.99 1.67
N ASN A 747 43.44 14.93 2.42
CA ASN A 747 44.44 14.05 3.02
C ASN A 747 44.11 12.57 2.76
N SER A 748 44.98 11.88 2.03
CA SER A 748 44.87 10.45 1.75
C SER A 748 45.52 9.56 2.81
N ASN A 749 46.15 10.13 3.83
CA ASN A 749 46.70 9.34 4.93
C ASN A 749 45.59 9.00 5.94
N TYR A 750 45.09 7.76 5.88
CA TYR A 750 44.05 7.25 6.79
C TYR A 750 44.36 7.58 8.26
N SER A 751 45.56 7.30 8.75
CA SER A 751 45.90 7.47 10.17
C SER A 751 45.99 8.92 10.66
N GLU A 752 45.91 9.90 9.75
CA GLU A 752 45.89 11.33 10.10
C GLU A 752 44.48 11.93 10.08
N ASN A 753 43.48 11.13 9.71
CA ASN A 753 42.08 11.52 9.68
C ASN A 753 41.31 10.77 10.76
N ASN A 754 40.23 11.38 11.25
CA ASN A 754 39.29 10.76 12.16
C ASN A 754 38.14 10.10 11.36
N HIS A 755 37.60 9.00 11.88
CA HIS A 755 36.52 8.20 11.30
C HIS A 755 35.47 7.85 12.35
N GLN A 756 34.25 7.54 11.90
CA GLN A 756 33.13 7.34 12.79
C GLN A 756 33.31 6.05 13.63
N PRO A 757 33.01 6.08 14.94
CA PRO A 757 33.04 4.89 15.77
C PRO A 757 31.93 3.90 15.38
N VAL A 758 32.06 2.63 15.74
CA VAL A 758 31.10 1.57 15.45
C VAL A 758 30.32 1.19 16.70
N ALA A 759 29.02 1.51 16.71
CA ALA A 759 28.12 1.18 17.82
C ALA A 759 27.61 -0.27 17.73
N ILE A 760 27.84 -1.04 18.78
CA ILE A 760 27.32 -2.40 18.96
C ILE A 760 26.51 -2.43 20.26
N VAL A 761 25.28 -2.93 20.24
CA VAL A 761 24.44 -3.07 21.44
C VAL A 761 23.89 -4.48 21.54
N ASN A 762 24.16 -5.18 22.64
CA ASN A 762 23.76 -6.57 22.88
C ASN A 762 24.15 -7.50 21.71
N GLY A 763 25.37 -7.34 21.19
CA GLY A 763 25.88 -8.08 20.02
C GLY A 763 25.26 -7.69 18.68
N SER A 764 24.40 -6.66 18.63
CA SER A 764 23.74 -6.19 17.41
C SER A 764 24.41 -4.93 16.87
N CYS A 765 24.94 -5.01 15.66
CA CYS A 765 25.61 -3.94 14.93
C CYS A 765 24.79 -3.44 13.71
N GLY A 766 25.22 -2.33 13.13
CA GLY A 766 24.62 -1.74 11.92
C GLY A 766 23.61 -0.62 12.20
N PRO A 767 22.99 -0.04 11.15
CA PRO A 767 22.12 1.12 11.30
C PRO A 767 20.66 0.80 11.64
N ALA A 768 20.19 -0.43 11.36
CA ALA A 768 18.79 -0.80 11.58
C ALA A 768 18.43 -0.84 13.09
N PRO A 769 17.29 -0.29 13.53
CA PRO A 769 16.93 -0.25 14.95
C PRO A 769 16.90 -1.64 15.62
N LEU A 770 17.45 -1.74 16.84
CA LEU A 770 17.38 -2.94 17.67
C LEU A 770 16.00 -3.02 18.34
N LYS A 771 15.19 -4.04 18.02
CA LYS A 771 13.88 -4.25 18.64
C LYS A 771 13.97 -5.16 19.86
N VAL A 772 13.45 -4.71 21.00
CA VAL A 772 13.45 -5.47 22.27
C VAL A 772 12.03 -5.52 22.84
N LYS A 773 11.52 -6.73 23.06
CA LYS A 773 10.19 -6.91 23.68
C LYS A 773 10.29 -6.83 25.21
N TYR A 774 9.48 -5.99 25.85
CA TYR A 774 9.48 -5.80 27.31
C TYR A 774 8.10 -5.92 27.96
N LYS A 775 8.10 -6.19 29.27
CA LYS A 775 6.91 -6.05 30.13
C LYS A 775 7.05 -4.79 30.99
N PRO A 776 5.99 -3.98 31.17
CA PRO A 776 6.03 -2.80 32.04
C PRO A 776 6.50 -3.14 33.46
N GLY A 777 7.41 -2.34 34.01
CA GLY A 777 8.02 -2.60 35.31
C GLY A 777 9.19 -3.59 35.30
N GLN A 778 9.54 -4.16 34.13
CA GLN A 778 10.71 -5.02 33.98
C GLN A 778 11.99 -4.18 33.81
N SER A 779 13.10 -4.69 34.36
CA SER A 779 14.43 -4.18 34.07
C SER A 779 15.02 -4.82 32.82
N ILE A 780 15.67 -4.02 31.98
CA ILE A 780 16.36 -4.44 30.75
C ILE A 780 17.81 -3.98 30.86
N VAL A 781 18.77 -4.78 30.43
CA VAL A 781 20.17 -4.36 30.32
C VAL A 781 20.50 -4.15 28.86
N LEU A 782 21.09 -3.00 28.54
CA LEU A 782 21.70 -2.71 27.25
C LEU A 782 23.21 -2.59 27.46
N ASP A 783 23.95 -3.37 26.69
CA ASP A 783 25.40 -3.50 26.77
C ASP A 783 26.00 -3.06 25.44
N ALA A 784 26.79 -1.98 25.46
CA ALA A 784 27.51 -1.46 24.32
C ALA A 784 29.03 -1.63 24.40
N SER A 785 29.54 -2.45 25.33
CA SER A 785 30.97 -2.60 25.57
C SER A 785 31.75 -3.21 24.40
N ASP A 786 31.08 -3.85 23.44
CA ASP A 786 31.69 -4.34 22.19
C ASP A 786 31.87 -3.24 21.12
N SER A 787 31.41 -2.01 21.38
CA SER A 787 31.62 -0.88 20.47
C SER A 787 33.10 -0.53 20.38
N TRP A 788 33.53 -0.06 19.21
CA TRP A 788 34.95 0.22 18.95
C TRP A 788 35.12 1.41 18.02
N ASP A 789 36.31 1.99 18.06
CA ASP A 789 36.73 3.11 17.23
C ASP A 789 37.81 2.64 16.24
N PRO A 790 37.71 2.93 14.93
CA PRO A 790 38.68 2.50 13.94
C PRO A 790 40.04 3.18 14.04
N ASP A 791 40.11 4.35 14.66
CA ASP A 791 41.34 5.10 14.87
C ASP A 791 41.98 4.79 16.25
N GLY A 792 41.25 4.06 17.09
CA GLY A 792 41.67 3.63 18.42
C GLY A 792 41.44 4.70 19.49
N ASP A 793 40.58 5.68 19.21
CA ASP A 793 40.22 6.73 20.15
C ASP A 793 39.35 6.21 21.30
N GLU A 794 39.39 6.90 22.44
CA GLU A 794 38.50 6.59 23.56
C GLU A 794 37.04 6.87 23.19
N LEU A 795 36.11 6.06 23.70
CA LEU A 795 34.68 6.16 23.38
C LEU A 795 33.87 6.77 24.53
N LYS A 796 32.95 7.66 24.18
CA LYS A 796 31.94 8.23 25.07
C LYS A 796 30.56 7.68 24.75
N TYR A 797 29.89 7.14 25.77
CA TYR A 797 28.56 6.53 25.68
C TYR A 797 27.51 7.46 26.27
N ASP A 798 26.60 7.98 25.45
CA ASP A 798 25.48 8.80 25.89
C ASP A 798 24.14 8.09 25.62
N TRP A 799 23.49 7.64 26.69
CA TRP A 799 22.21 6.93 26.64
C TRP A 799 21.06 7.84 27.06
N PHE A 800 20.07 7.99 26.18
CA PHE A 800 18.90 8.81 26.49
C PHE A 800 17.61 8.25 25.88
N HIS A 801 16.47 8.69 26.44
CA HIS A 801 15.16 8.35 25.93
C HIS A 801 14.70 9.40 24.90
N TYR A 802 14.61 9.02 23.64
CA TYR A 802 13.97 9.84 22.62
C TYR A 802 12.45 9.67 22.71
N ARG A 803 11.77 10.65 23.29
CA ARG A 803 10.38 10.49 23.75
C ARG A 803 9.35 10.79 22.67
N GLU A 804 9.66 11.77 21.85
CA GLU A 804 8.79 12.31 20.82
C GLU A 804 8.32 11.30 19.74
N PRO A 805 9.11 10.28 19.31
CA PRO A 805 8.66 9.23 18.40
C PRO A 805 7.87 8.12 19.10
N GLY A 806 7.81 8.11 20.44
CA GLY A 806 6.95 7.19 21.20
C GLY A 806 5.46 7.43 20.93
N GLY A 807 4.60 6.45 21.22
CA GLY A 807 3.17 6.46 20.87
C GLY A 807 2.31 7.45 21.66
N ALA A 808 1.27 6.97 22.36
CA ALA A 808 0.21 7.83 22.90
C ALA A 808 0.70 8.93 23.87
N TYR A 809 1.84 8.70 24.55
CA TYR A 809 2.46 9.71 25.44
C TYR A 809 3.53 10.57 24.77
N GLY A 810 4.06 10.17 23.60
CA GLY A 810 4.99 10.98 22.78
C GLY A 810 4.28 11.99 21.90
N ARG A 811 3.05 11.67 21.45
CA ARG A 811 2.20 12.56 20.63
C ARG A 811 1.30 13.50 21.43
N GLY A 812 1.21 13.33 22.74
CA GLY A 812 0.44 14.20 23.64
C GLY A 812 1.18 15.50 23.92
N LEU A 813 1.00 16.49 23.04
CA LEU A 813 1.47 17.88 23.19
C LEU A 813 0.91 18.62 24.42
N GLU A 814 0.20 17.96 25.32
CA GLU A 814 -0.08 18.53 26.63
C GLU A 814 1.13 18.48 27.55
N GLY A 815 2.21 17.75 27.25
CA GLY A 815 3.59 18.05 27.71
C GLY A 815 3.82 18.31 29.21
N PHE A 816 2.85 18.00 30.07
CA PHE A 816 2.82 18.46 31.44
C PHE A 816 2.55 17.28 32.35
N ASP A 817 3.50 17.02 33.23
CA ASP A 817 3.22 16.28 34.43
C ASP A 817 2.48 17.22 35.41
N PRO A 818 1.23 16.91 35.80
CA PRO A 818 0.49 17.69 36.80
C PRO A 818 1.25 17.78 38.13
N SER A 819 2.12 16.81 38.43
CA SER A 819 2.97 16.77 39.62
C SER A 819 4.25 17.62 39.50
N LEU A 820 4.67 17.97 38.27
CA LEU A 820 5.84 18.84 38.01
C LEU A 820 5.46 20.31 37.75
N LYS A 821 4.25 20.73 38.14
CA LYS A 821 3.73 22.10 37.95
C LYS A 821 3.73 22.57 36.49
N MET A 822 3.31 21.71 35.55
CA MET A 822 3.25 22.09 34.13
C MET A 822 4.62 22.53 33.59
N LYS A 823 5.67 21.75 33.84
CA LYS A 823 6.99 21.94 33.21
C LYS A 823 7.16 20.98 32.04
N PRO A 824 7.78 21.42 30.92
CA PRO A 824 8.18 20.53 29.85
C PRO A 824 9.11 19.45 30.39
N ILE A 825 8.80 18.20 30.07
CA ILE A 825 9.68 17.08 30.42
C ILE A 825 10.70 16.94 29.29
N LEU A 826 11.98 17.10 29.60
CA LEU A 826 13.09 17.08 28.64
C LEU A 826 13.32 15.68 28.06
N THR A 827 14.06 15.58 26.95
CA THR A 827 14.44 14.29 26.33
C THR A 827 15.35 13.43 27.23
N THR A 828 16.21 14.06 28.03
CA THR A 828 17.11 13.36 28.96
C THR A 828 16.46 12.94 30.28
N GLN A 829 15.23 13.40 30.57
CA GLN A 829 14.51 13.08 31.80
C GLN A 829 13.18 12.44 31.44
N SER A 830 12.92 11.22 31.90
CA SER A 830 11.68 10.53 31.54
C SER A 830 10.98 9.94 32.75
N PRO A 831 9.67 10.19 32.94
CA PRO A 831 8.88 9.42 33.89
C PRO A 831 8.62 7.98 33.42
N ASN A 832 8.85 7.68 32.13
CA ASN A 832 8.52 6.39 31.51
C ASN A 832 9.63 5.35 31.66
N VAL A 833 10.89 5.80 31.74
CA VAL A 833 12.06 4.93 31.86
C VAL A 833 13.14 5.63 32.68
N ASN A 834 13.69 4.91 33.65
CA ASN A 834 14.90 5.30 34.36
C ASN A 834 16.10 4.57 33.74
N ILE A 835 17.16 5.30 33.39
CA ILE A 835 18.40 4.77 32.82
C ILE A 835 19.48 4.90 33.89
N THR A 836 20.12 3.79 34.26
CA THR A 836 21.17 3.76 35.28
C THR A 836 22.43 3.11 34.73
N ASN A 837 23.56 3.81 34.81
CA ASN A 837 24.86 3.28 34.41
C ASN A 837 25.28 2.15 35.35
N LEU A 838 25.75 1.04 34.79
CA LEU A 838 26.19 -0.14 35.53
C LEU A 838 27.73 -0.25 35.62
N ASN A 839 28.45 0.56 34.85
CA ASN A 839 29.91 0.64 34.87
C ASN A 839 30.39 2.10 34.73
N GLU A 840 31.66 2.35 35.02
CA GLU A 840 32.26 3.70 35.03
C GLU A 840 32.25 4.34 33.62
N GLU A 841 32.52 3.54 32.59
CA GLU A 841 32.52 3.94 31.18
C GLU A 841 31.13 4.29 30.64
N SER A 842 30.05 3.93 31.36
CA SER A 842 28.66 4.05 30.92
C SER A 842 28.31 3.26 29.65
N SER A 843 29.17 2.31 29.26
CA SER A 843 28.94 1.40 28.13
C SER A 843 27.83 0.38 28.43
N VAL A 844 27.53 0.10 29.70
CA VAL A 844 26.42 -0.77 30.10
C VAL A 844 25.40 -0.01 30.94
N VAL A 845 24.13 -0.08 30.54
CA VAL A 845 23.02 0.59 31.25
C VAL A 845 21.88 -0.37 31.59
N LYS A 846 21.27 -0.13 32.75
CA LYS A 846 20.01 -0.74 33.18
C LYS A 846 18.86 0.23 32.89
N LEU A 847 17.85 -0.25 32.17
CA LEU A 847 16.59 0.44 31.94
C LEU A 847 15.52 -0.11 32.89
N GLU A 848 14.84 0.77 33.61
CA GLU A 848 13.68 0.42 34.44
C GLU A 848 12.45 1.16 33.93
N THR A 849 11.50 0.40 33.37
CA THR A 849 10.29 0.98 32.78
C THR A 849 9.20 1.23 33.82
N ALA A 850 8.36 2.23 33.60
CA ALA A 850 7.22 2.51 34.47
C ALA A 850 6.23 1.33 34.50
N LYS A 851 5.69 1.03 35.69
CA LYS A 851 4.80 -0.14 35.91
C LYS A 851 3.46 -0.08 35.16
N LYS A 852 3.02 1.12 34.78
CA LYS A 852 1.75 1.38 34.08
C LYS A 852 2.01 2.03 32.72
N LEU A 853 2.91 1.44 31.94
CA LEU A 853 3.26 1.91 30.61
C LEU A 853 2.66 0.97 29.56
N ASN A 854 1.96 1.51 28.57
CA ASN A 854 1.51 0.73 27.41
C ASN A 854 1.90 1.48 26.13
N ASP A 855 3.20 1.70 25.95
CA ASP A 855 3.72 2.50 24.87
C ASP A 855 5.06 1.94 24.33
N THR A 856 5.36 2.29 23.08
CA THR A 856 6.66 2.04 22.46
C THR A 856 7.65 3.09 22.93
N LEU A 857 8.83 2.67 23.37
CA LEU A 857 9.91 3.58 23.80
C LEU A 857 11.07 3.52 22.80
N HIS A 858 11.69 4.67 22.56
CA HIS A 858 12.89 4.77 21.74
C HIS A 858 14.08 5.19 22.61
N ILE A 859 14.98 4.25 22.87
CA ILE A 859 16.22 4.53 23.59
C ILE A 859 17.32 4.72 22.55
N ILE A 860 18.11 5.78 22.69
CA ILE A 860 19.22 6.08 21.79
C ILE A 860 20.52 5.96 22.58
N LEU A 861 21.46 5.22 22.03
CA LEU A 861 22.89 5.41 22.31
C LEU A 861 23.42 6.38 21.26
N ALA A 862 24.01 7.50 21.69
CA ALA A 862 24.93 8.29 20.89
C ALA A 862 26.36 7.94 21.33
N LEU A 863 27.07 7.22 20.47
CA LEU A 863 28.45 6.83 20.66
C LEU A 863 29.34 7.85 19.96
N ARG A 864 30.29 8.43 20.68
CA ARG A 864 31.24 9.41 20.13
C ARG A 864 32.67 9.02 20.45
N ASP A 865 33.59 9.31 19.54
CA ASP A 865 35.01 9.33 19.87
C ASP A 865 35.33 10.50 20.83
N ALA A 866 36.50 10.46 21.46
CA ALA A 866 36.96 11.46 22.43
C ALA A 866 37.93 12.49 21.81
N THR A 867 37.62 13.00 20.61
CA THR A 867 38.44 14.02 19.93
C THR A 867 37.93 15.46 20.16
N GLU A 868 38.64 16.46 19.62
CA GLU A 868 38.20 17.88 19.67
C GLU A 868 36.94 18.14 18.82
N GLN A 869 36.78 17.39 17.73
CA GLN A 869 35.62 17.42 16.84
C GLN A 869 35.04 16.01 16.74
N PRO A 870 34.32 15.55 17.78
CA PRO A 870 33.92 14.16 17.90
C PRO A 870 32.99 13.73 16.79
N LEU A 871 33.24 12.54 16.23
CA LEU A 871 32.35 11.88 15.30
C LEU A 871 31.37 10.98 16.04
N ALA A 872 30.13 10.94 15.55
CA ALA A 872 29.04 10.27 16.23
C ALA A 872 28.41 9.17 15.38
N THR A 873 28.22 8.01 15.99
CA THR A 873 27.35 6.94 15.49
C THR A 873 26.28 6.66 16.52
N TYR A 874 25.08 6.30 16.08
CA TYR A 874 23.95 6.06 16.97
C TYR A 874 23.50 4.60 16.94
N ARG A 875 22.84 4.17 18.02
CA ARG A 875 22.03 2.95 18.04
C ARG A 875 20.64 3.26 18.59
N ARG A 876 19.62 3.16 17.75
CA ARG A 876 18.23 3.19 18.21
C ARG A 876 17.78 1.81 18.70
N VAL A 877 17.30 1.76 19.93
CA VAL A 877 16.66 0.59 20.54
C VAL A 877 15.18 0.87 20.73
N ILE A 878 14.33 0.07 20.10
CA ILE A 878 12.87 0.18 20.16
C ILE A 878 12.35 -0.85 21.17
N LEU A 879 11.82 -0.36 22.29
CA LEU A 879 11.17 -1.22 23.28
C LEU A 879 9.69 -1.36 22.95
N GLU A 880 9.28 -2.56 22.55
CA GLU A 880 7.89 -2.90 22.20
C GLU A 880 7.22 -3.67 23.34
N THR A 881 6.01 -3.29 23.74
CA THR A 881 5.26 -4.01 24.79
C THR A 881 4.88 -5.42 24.32
N ARG A 882 4.98 -6.40 25.23
CA ARG A 882 4.62 -7.81 24.97
C ARG A 882 3.13 -8.08 24.97
#